data_AF-A0A7Y0G2K5-F1
#
_entry.id   AF-A0A7Y0G2K5-F1
#
_cell.length_a   1.000
_cell.length_b   1.000
_cell.length_c   1.000
_cell.angle_alpha   90.00
_cell.angle_beta   90.00
_cell.angle_gamma   90.00
#
_symmetry.space_group_name_H-M   'P 1'
#
loop_
_entity.id
_entity.type
_entity.pdbx_description
1 polymer ?
#
loop_
_entity_poly.entity_id
_entity_poly.type
_entity_poly.pdbx_seq_one_letter_code
_entity_poly.pdbx_strand_id
1 'polypeptide(L)'
;MRDSDDIQGDVLAGFKKDQMTLLFLKFEDPARARAWVKALEPQISTTRQVATFNAAFSRARKASAGDDPKTLRATWINVSFTYEGLRQLTGKDPLPSVAPRSGLEAFKQGSDKRALGDTGDSSPEMWLFGNGKGEPVHAVLTIASDTLQDLQTAVRQQREACAGAKIVIVFQQDAATLTGTRRGKEHFGFKDGVSEPGVIGFDERDAVKPEYVKGHHGTRLIPPGEFVVGLDRVDSEPRETPEWTENGSFQVVRRLSQDVPGFWSQVAGQLKVLKNAKVVPPEATTEWLAARLVGRWRSGTPVATCPNADRPSNAQAGEDNDFGYRDDPEGFRTPLFSHLRKTNPRDGLQEHPGDRPFDENPVMDRRRIIRRGAPYGAPFDPASEGPGGPDEKRGLLFVCYQSDLVQQFEFIQKAWIDSPDFPPNRTEKPGPDGMVGAAGTLSYETPGRTTKLTLSQFVVTEGSVYAFVPSLRLLRLLGDGRLTDKPPAVLRTTDAFLPLPDLQRSGGKSWYWAYGTGGDGIPVCRTLSIADGDDHTDVRERPDRPLTTWPCYDGVTKVDAILPVPDEQRVDGRSRFWLFHTVEGRQAYRLISVADGAESGLPPEQAARIDRPDRSLSAWVSLNGVEQVDAFLPVPDLQRADGKSYYWVFHTLMGAQVYRLISVADGRGHQDAIERGDRGLDLWRSLAGIERVDEFLAVPDMQRINGLSLFWAFHQDKYRIIVIRDGRGHEDQITVEDRPLTVWTSLTG
;
A
#
# COMPACT_ATOMS: atom_id res chain seq x y z
N MET A 1 14.79 2.27 15.15
CA MET A 1 14.24 1.36 14.11
C MET A 1 13.90 -0.03 14.64
N ARG A 2 14.76 -0.64 15.48
CA ARG A 2 14.55 -1.99 16.03
C ARG A 2 13.22 -2.18 16.77
N ASP A 3 12.75 -1.12 17.41
CA ASP A 3 11.51 -1.06 18.18
C ASP A 3 10.29 -0.61 17.35
N SER A 4 10.36 -0.65 16.01
CA SER A 4 9.23 -0.22 15.20
C SER A 4 8.06 -1.22 15.24
N ASP A 5 6.89 -0.70 15.60
CA ASP A 5 5.60 -1.40 15.48
C ASP A 5 4.88 -1.05 14.17
N ASP A 6 5.46 -0.15 13.35
CA ASP A 6 4.86 0.32 12.10
C ASP A 6 5.48 -0.32 10.85
N ILE A 7 6.69 -0.86 10.96
CA ILE A 7 7.39 -1.53 9.84
C ILE A 7 7.22 -3.05 9.95
N GLN A 8 6.77 -3.69 8.87
CA GLN A 8 6.62 -5.15 8.82
C GLN A 8 7.97 -5.88 9.01
N GLY A 9 7.94 -6.99 9.75
CA GLY A 9 9.13 -7.59 10.34
C GLY A 9 10.10 -8.26 9.39
N ASP A 10 9.67 -8.67 8.19
CA ASP A 10 10.57 -9.33 7.24
C ASP A 10 11.55 -8.35 6.55
N VAL A 11 11.19 -7.06 6.50
CA VAL A 11 11.99 -5.99 5.87
C VAL A 11 13.33 -5.82 6.57
N LEU A 12 13.33 -5.47 7.86
CA LEU A 12 14.56 -5.21 8.62
C LEU A 12 15.03 -6.43 9.42
N ALA A 13 14.15 -7.00 10.25
CA ALA A 13 14.54 -8.08 11.18
C ALA A 13 14.72 -9.43 10.49
N GLY A 14 13.89 -9.71 9.47
CA GLY A 14 13.83 -10.97 8.75
C GLY A 14 13.21 -12.08 9.59
N PHE A 15 12.30 -12.86 9.00
CA PHE A 15 11.61 -13.94 9.70
C PHE A 15 12.56 -15.04 10.19
N LYS A 16 13.64 -15.33 9.43
CA LYS A 16 14.70 -16.32 9.77
C LYS A 16 14.12 -17.67 10.16
N LYS A 17 13.22 -18.19 9.32
CA LYS A 17 12.50 -19.46 9.52
C LYS A 17 12.93 -20.50 8.50
N ASP A 18 12.83 -21.77 8.89
CA ASP A 18 13.20 -22.89 8.03
C ASP A 18 12.15 -23.19 6.95
N GLN A 19 10.89 -22.78 7.14
CA GLN A 19 9.78 -23.03 6.22
C GLN A 19 9.10 -21.72 5.82
N MET A 20 8.74 -21.57 4.55
CA MET A 20 8.07 -20.39 4.00
C MET A 20 7.09 -20.75 2.88
N THR A 21 5.94 -20.08 2.84
CA THR A 21 5.00 -20.13 1.71
C THR A 21 4.64 -18.71 1.30
N LEU A 22 4.69 -18.44 -0.01
CA LEU A 22 4.14 -17.23 -0.60
C LEU A 22 2.82 -17.56 -1.30
N LEU A 23 1.76 -16.84 -0.97
CA LEU A 23 0.50 -16.84 -1.70
C LEU A 23 0.41 -15.59 -2.56
N PHE A 24 0.28 -15.78 -3.87
CA PHE A 24 0.05 -14.71 -4.83
C PHE A 24 -1.46 -14.57 -5.02
N LEU A 25 -1.98 -13.38 -4.74
CA LEU A 25 -3.41 -13.16 -4.56
C LEU A 25 -3.95 -12.20 -5.61
N LYS A 26 -5.16 -12.45 -6.10
CA LYS A 26 -5.96 -11.57 -6.94
C LYS A 26 -7.26 -11.22 -6.22
N PHE A 27 -7.57 -9.93 -6.26
CA PHE A 27 -8.83 -9.37 -5.76
C PHE A 27 -9.87 -9.31 -6.88
N GLU A 28 -11.06 -9.84 -6.63
CA GLU A 28 -12.21 -9.72 -7.55
C GLU A 28 -13.14 -8.59 -7.13
N ASP A 29 -13.30 -8.37 -5.83
CA ASP A 29 -14.19 -7.37 -5.24
C ASP A 29 -13.42 -6.45 -4.28
N PRO A 30 -13.36 -5.13 -4.53
CA PRO A 30 -12.64 -4.19 -3.67
C PRO A 30 -13.14 -4.15 -2.23
N ALA A 31 -14.45 -4.24 -1.97
CA ALA A 31 -15.00 -4.14 -0.63
C ALA A 31 -14.63 -5.37 0.23
N ARG A 32 -14.67 -6.56 -0.35
CA ARG A 32 -14.24 -7.80 0.30
C ARG A 32 -12.73 -7.85 0.49
N ALA A 33 -11.95 -7.38 -0.49
CA ALA A 33 -10.50 -7.27 -0.37
C ALA A 33 -10.11 -6.34 0.78
N ARG A 34 -10.78 -5.20 0.91
CA ARG A 34 -10.64 -4.28 2.05
C ARG A 34 -10.98 -4.93 3.39
N ALA A 35 -12.09 -5.67 3.46
CA ALA A 35 -12.46 -6.42 4.67
C ALA A 35 -11.41 -7.48 5.04
N TRP A 36 -10.83 -8.18 4.06
CA TRP A 36 -9.72 -9.10 4.27
C TRP A 36 -8.47 -8.39 4.78
N VAL A 37 -8.10 -7.23 4.23
CA VAL A 37 -6.98 -6.42 4.74
C VAL A 37 -7.21 -6.02 6.21
N LYS A 38 -8.43 -5.59 6.57
CA LYS A 38 -8.77 -5.27 7.98
C LYS A 38 -8.60 -6.48 8.90
N ALA A 39 -9.01 -7.66 8.46
CA ALA A 39 -8.87 -8.90 9.25
C ALA A 39 -7.41 -9.39 9.33
N LEU A 40 -6.60 -9.10 8.31
CA LEU A 40 -5.20 -9.49 8.23
C LEU A 40 -4.27 -8.58 9.05
N GLU A 41 -4.52 -7.26 9.09
CA GLU A 41 -3.68 -6.27 9.77
C GLU A 41 -3.21 -6.68 11.19
N PRO A 42 -4.08 -7.16 12.11
CA PRO A 42 -3.64 -7.55 13.45
C PRO A 42 -2.76 -8.81 13.49
N GLN A 43 -2.69 -9.56 12.39
CA GLN A 43 -1.87 -10.78 12.27
C GLN A 43 -0.48 -10.48 11.68
N ILE A 44 -0.28 -9.28 11.11
CA ILE A 44 0.99 -8.90 10.49
C ILE A 44 2.07 -8.73 11.55
N SER A 45 3.22 -9.35 11.30
CA SER A 45 4.35 -9.36 12.23
C SER A 45 5.17 -8.08 12.10
N THR A 46 5.43 -7.39 13.21
CA THR A 46 6.19 -6.12 13.20
C THR A 46 7.69 -6.35 13.36
N THR A 47 8.49 -5.35 12.99
CA THR A 47 9.95 -5.34 13.20
C THR A 47 10.31 -5.57 14.66
N ARG A 48 9.62 -4.92 15.61
CA ARG A 48 9.85 -5.13 17.04
C ARG A 48 9.63 -6.58 17.45
N GLN A 49 8.49 -7.18 17.07
CA GLN A 49 8.15 -8.55 17.44
C GLN A 49 9.20 -9.55 16.94
N VAL A 50 9.53 -9.45 15.65
CA VAL A 50 10.49 -10.35 15.00
C VAL A 50 11.90 -10.13 15.55
N ALA A 51 12.34 -8.88 15.75
CA ALA A 51 13.66 -8.58 16.31
C ALA A 51 13.80 -9.09 17.76
N THR A 52 12.74 -8.95 18.57
CA THR A 52 12.71 -9.44 19.96
C THR A 52 12.82 -10.96 20.00
N PHE A 53 12.04 -11.66 19.17
CA PHE A 53 12.13 -13.11 19.05
C PHE A 53 13.51 -13.57 18.57
N ASN A 54 14.04 -12.94 17.52
CA ASN A 54 15.37 -13.29 16.97
C ASN A 54 16.48 -13.11 18.01
N ALA A 55 16.40 -12.07 18.85
CA ALA A 55 17.35 -11.87 19.95
C ALA A 55 17.23 -12.96 21.02
N ALA A 56 16.00 -13.35 21.39
CA ALA A 56 15.77 -14.44 22.35
C ALA A 56 16.26 -15.79 21.81
N PHE A 57 15.95 -16.09 20.54
CA PHE A 57 16.39 -17.31 19.86
C PHE A 57 17.92 -17.39 19.79
N SER A 58 18.59 -16.30 19.38
CA SER A 58 20.05 -16.23 19.32
C SER A 58 20.71 -16.44 20.68
N ARG A 59 20.17 -15.81 21.75
CA ARG A 59 20.66 -16.04 23.13
C ARG A 59 20.49 -17.50 23.57
N ALA A 60 19.33 -18.09 23.32
CA ALA A 60 19.06 -19.48 23.68
C ALA A 60 19.96 -20.45 22.90
N ARG A 61 20.15 -20.23 21.60
CA ARG A 61 21.07 -21.02 20.76
C ARG A 61 22.51 -20.93 21.25
N LYS A 62 22.97 -19.73 21.64
CA LYS A 62 24.31 -19.53 22.22
C LYS A 62 24.47 -20.26 23.56
N ALA A 63 23.43 -20.26 24.39
CA ALA A 63 23.43 -21.00 25.67
C ALA A 63 23.45 -22.53 25.45
N SER A 64 22.88 -23.02 24.34
CA SER A 64 22.86 -24.44 23.96
C SER A 64 24.02 -24.85 23.04
N ALA A 65 25.15 -24.14 23.07
CA ALA A 65 26.34 -24.44 22.26
C ALA A 65 26.09 -24.57 20.74
N GLY A 66 25.07 -23.90 20.20
CA GLY A 66 24.75 -23.86 18.77
C GLY A 66 23.51 -24.64 18.37
N ASP A 67 22.91 -25.43 19.28
CA ASP A 67 21.66 -26.15 19.03
C ASP A 67 20.45 -25.22 18.99
N ASP A 68 19.56 -25.43 18.03
CA ASP A 68 18.34 -24.63 17.89
C ASP A 68 17.37 -24.91 19.06
N PRO A 69 16.86 -23.86 19.74
CA PRO A 69 16.00 -24.00 20.91
C PRO A 69 14.64 -24.63 20.55
N LYS A 70 14.39 -25.86 21.03
CA LYS A 70 13.19 -26.65 20.69
C LYS A 70 11.86 -26.01 21.09
N THR A 71 11.86 -25.15 22.11
CA THR A 71 10.66 -24.53 22.71
C THR A 71 10.36 -23.13 22.16
N LEU A 72 11.29 -22.50 21.43
CA LEU A 72 11.08 -21.18 20.84
C LEU A 72 10.65 -21.35 19.38
N ARG A 73 9.34 -21.25 19.14
CA ARG A 73 8.75 -21.32 17.81
C ARG A 73 7.87 -20.12 17.55
N ALA A 74 7.82 -19.66 16.31
CA ALA A 74 6.95 -18.60 15.86
C ALA A 74 6.55 -18.81 14.40
N THR A 75 5.32 -18.39 14.08
CA THR A 75 4.85 -18.21 12.71
C THR A 75 4.68 -16.72 12.47
N TRP A 76 5.25 -16.24 11.38
CA TRP A 76 5.22 -14.83 10.99
C TRP A 76 4.50 -14.63 9.67
N ILE A 77 3.84 -13.48 9.54
CA ILE A 77 3.08 -13.10 8.37
C ILE A 77 3.46 -11.68 7.94
N ASN A 78 3.73 -11.52 6.65
CA ASN A 78 3.97 -10.25 5.96
C ASN A 78 3.04 -10.17 4.74
N VAL A 79 2.62 -8.96 4.37
CA VAL A 79 1.88 -8.72 3.12
C VAL A 79 2.48 -7.56 2.34
N SER A 80 2.49 -7.69 1.03
CA SER A 80 2.82 -6.63 0.08
C SER A 80 1.77 -6.53 -1.02
N PHE A 81 1.66 -5.36 -1.64
CA PHE A 81 0.68 -5.07 -2.70
C PHE A 81 1.39 -4.59 -3.96
N THR A 82 0.98 -5.09 -5.12
CA THR A 82 1.41 -4.53 -6.40
C THR A 82 0.72 -3.19 -6.63
N TYR A 83 1.20 -2.41 -7.60
CA TYR A 83 0.53 -1.16 -7.99
C TYR A 83 -0.96 -1.39 -8.33
N GLU A 84 -1.27 -2.44 -9.10
CA GLU A 84 -2.66 -2.80 -9.42
C GLU A 84 -3.45 -3.23 -8.18
N GLY A 85 -2.84 -3.93 -7.23
CA GLY A 85 -3.49 -4.25 -5.96
C GLY A 85 -3.87 -3.02 -5.13
N LEU A 86 -2.98 -2.03 -5.05
CA LEU A 86 -3.27 -0.75 -4.39
C LEU A 86 -4.38 0.03 -5.12
N ARG A 87 -4.36 0.04 -6.45
CA ARG A 87 -5.40 0.66 -7.28
C ARG A 87 -6.77 0.00 -7.05
N GLN A 88 -6.81 -1.32 -6.95
CA GLN A 88 -8.05 -2.07 -6.67
C GLN A 88 -8.60 -1.79 -5.27
N LEU A 89 -7.74 -1.76 -4.24
CA LEU A 89 -8.19 -1.50 -2.87
C LEU A 89 -8.76 -0.09 -2.70
N THR A 90 -8.17 0.90 -3.37
CA THR A 90 -8.47 2.33 -3.20
C THR A 90 -9.46 2.88 -4.24
N GLY A 91 -9.65 2.18 -5.36
CA GLY A 91 -10.46 2.65 -6.49
C GLY A 91 -9.87 3.86 -7.24
N LYS A 92 -8.62 4.26 -6.94
CA LYS A 92 -7.95 5.45 -7.50
C LYS A 92 -6.53 5.10 -7.93
N ASP A 93 -5.94 5.90 -8.83
CA ASP A 93 -4.51 5.78 -9.15
C ASP A 93 -3.69 6.15 -7.91
N PRO A 94 -2.92 5.22 -7.29
CA PRO A 94 -2.13 5.52 -6.11
C PRO A 94 -0.88 6.38 -6.41
N LEU A 95 -0.51 6.49 -7.69
CA LEU A 95 0.67 7.18 -8.18
C LEU A 95 0.31 8.02 -9.43
N PRO A 96 -0.56 9.04 -9.32
CA PRO A 96 -1.04 9.82 -10.47
C PRO A 96 0.09 10.56 -11.20
N SER A 97 1.17 10.89 -10.48
CA SER A 97 2.40 11.43 -11.02
C SER A 97 3.58 10.64 -10.47
N VAL A 98 4.52 10.28 -11.36
CA VAL A 98 5.79 9.65 -11.00
C VAL A 98 6.92 10.29 -11.78
N ALA A 99 8.06 10.53 -11.11
CA ALA A 99 9.24 11.02 -11.79
C ALA A 99 9.76 9.95 -12.78
N PRO A 100 10.16 10.32 -14.01
CA PRO A 100 10.77 9.38 -14.94
C PRO A 100 12.03 8.74 -14.36
N ARG A 101 12.25 7.47 -14.68
CA ARG A 101 13.40 6.65 -14.23
C ARG A 101 13.49 6.51 -12.70
N SER A 102 12.37 6.64 -11.99
CA SER A 102 12.31 6.46 -10.53
C SER A 102 11.90 5.04 -10.13
N GLY A 103 12.22 4.64 -8.89
CA GLY A 103 11.70 3.40 -8.30
C GLY A 103 10.17 3.31 -8.31
N LEU A 104 9.48 4.43 -8.12
CA LEU A 104 8.01 4.50 -8.18
C LEU A 104 7.46 4.25 -9.59
N GLU A 105 8.14 4.75 -10.62
CA GLU A 105 7.78 4.42 -12.01
C GLU A 105 7.97 2.93 -12.28
N ALA A 106 9.09 2.33 -11.86
CA ALA A 106 9.32 0.90 -12.02
C ALA A 106 8.25 0.07 -11.30
N PHE A 107 7.88 0.45 -10.07
CA PHE A 107 6.78 -0.17 -9.33
C PHE A 107 5.43 -0.03 -10.04
N LYS A 108 5.10 1.15 -10.56
CA LYS A 108 3.87 1.40 -11.34
C LYS A 108 3.82 0.58 -12.62
N GLN A 109 4.96 0.38 -13.28
CA GLN A 109 5.04 -0.38 -14.52
C GLN A 109 4.90 -1.89 -14.29
N GLY A 110 5.46 -2.42 -13.21
CA GLY A 110 5.49 -3.86 -12.92
C GLY A 110 6.69 -4.57 -13.54
N SER A 111 7.07 -5.72 -12.98
CA SER A 111 8.27 -6.49 -13.34
C SER A 111 8.25 -7.02 -14.79
N ASP A 112 7.09 -7.37 -15.33
CA ASP A 112 6.91 -7.85 -16.71
C ASP A 112 7.34 -6.81 -17.74
N LYS A 113 6.91 -5.56 -17.57
CA LYS A 113 7.28 -4.45 -18.46
C LYS A 113 8.70 -3.96 -18.21
N ARG A 114 9.23 -4.22 -17.01
CA ARG A 114 10.61 -3.89 -16.60
C ARG A 114 11.61 -5.00 -16.88
N ALA A 115 11.23 -6.10 -17.55
CA ALA A 115 12.05 -7.28 -17.81
C ALA A 115 13.55 -6.97 -17.96
N LEU A 116 14.36 -7.56 -17.08
CA LEU A 116 15.77 -7.19 -16.89
C LEU A 116 16.67 -8.22 -17.56
N GLY A 117 16.72 -8.19 -18.90
CA GLY A 117 17.47 -9.19 -19.68
C GLY A 117 16.78 -10.56 -19.77
N ASP A 118 15.60 -10.68 -19.17
CA ASP A 118 14.74 -11.86 -19.20
C ASP A 118 14.23 -12.14 -20.63
N THR A 119 14.88 -13.09 -21.30
CA THR A 119 14.61 -13.50 -22.69
C THR A 119 14.59 -15.03 -22.81
N GLY A 120 14.10 -15.55 -23.95
CA GLY A 120 13.98 -16.99 -24.16
C GLY A 120 13.10 -17.64 -23.10
N ASP A 121 13.59 -18.72 -22.47
CA ASP A 121 12.86 -19.42 -21.40
C ASP A 121 12.64 -18.56 -20.14
N SER A 122 13.42 -17.49 -19.97
CA SER A 122 13.22 -16.53 -18.88
C SER A 122 12.25 -15.41 -19.24
N SER A 123 11.72 -15.35 -20.46
CA SER A 123 10.90 -14.20 -20.88
C SER A 123 9.59 -14.10 -20.07
N PRO A 124 9.04 -12.90 -19.87
CA PRO A 124 7.79 -12.71 -19.13
C PRO A 124 6.63 -13.59 -19.64
N GLU A 125 6.60 -13.90 -20.95
CA GLU A 125 5.58 -14.77 -21.53
C GLU A 125 5.60 -16.21 -21.00
N MET A 126 6.73 -16.67 -20.50
CA MET A 126 6.93 -18.02 -19.96
C MET A 126 6.75 -18.09 -18.44
N TRP A 127 6.56 -16.93 -17.78
CA TRP A 127 6.43 -16.88 -16.34
C TRP A 127 5.11 -17.50 -15.85
N LEU A 128 5.21 -18.25 -14.76
CA LEU A 128 4.09 -18.89 -14.07
C LEU A 128 3.18 -17.88 -13.35
N PHE A 129 3.72 -16.72 -12.98
CA PHE A 129 3.00 -15.62 -12.36
C PHE A 129 3.69 -14.29 -12.68
N GLY A 130 2.94 -13.18 -12.58
CA GLY A 130 3.50 -11.84 -12.80
C GLY A 130 3.92 -11.58 -14.26
N ASN A 131 3.40 -12.36 -15.21
CA ASN A 131 3.70 -12.33 -16.64
C ASN A 131 3.00 -11.23 -17.45
N GLY A 132 2.21 -10.37 -16.79
CA GLY A 132 1.36 -9.36 -17.44
C GLY A 132 0.24 -9.93 -18.32
N LYS A 133 0.05 -11.26 -18.37
CA LYS A 133 -0.90 -11.97 -19.23
C LYS A 133 -1.66 -13.05 -18.44
N GLY A 134 -2.97 -12.90 -18.30
CA GLY A 134 -3.80 -13.82 -17.51
C GLY A 134 -4.20 -13.20 -16.18
N GLU A 135 -4.02 -13.94 -15.09
CA GLU A 135 -4.49 -13.51 -13.76
C GLU A 135 -3.48 -12.55 -13.09
N PRO A 136 -3.85 -11.26 -12.86
CA PRO A 136 -2.94 -10.30 -12.24
C PRO A 136 -2.68 -10.64 -10.77
N VAL A 137 -1.44 -10.44 -10.32
CA VAL A 137 -1.10 -10.48 -8.90
C VAL A 137 -1.39 -9.11 -8.30
N HIS A 138 -2.28 -9.05 -7.31
CA HIS A 138 -2.62 -7.84 -6.55
C HIS A 138 -1.87 -7.78 -5.21
N ALA A 139 -1.63 -8.92 -4.56
CA ALA A 139 -0.88 -8.98 -3.31
C ALA A 139 -0.03 -10.26 -3.21
N VAL A 140 1.02 -10.18 -2.40
CA VAL A 140 1.83 -11.33 -2.00
C VAL A 140 1.76 -11.46 -0.48
N LEU A 141 1.27 -12.60 -0.01
CA LEU A 141 1.23 -12.94 1.41
C LEU A 141 2.38 -13.90 1.72
N THR A 142 3.33 -13.47 2.54
CA THR A 142 4.47 -14.26 3.00
C THR A 142 4.15 -14.84 4.36
N ILE A 143 4.16 -16.17 4.47
CA ILE A 143 3.95 -16.89 5.73
C ILE A 143 5.20 -17.73 5.99
N ALA A 144 5.82 -17.60 7.16
CA ALA A 144 7.01 -18.37 7.49
C ALA A 144 6.94 -18.92 8.91
N SER A 145 7.45 -20.13 9.14
CA SER A 145 7.41 -20.78 10.44
C SER A 145 8.60 -21.69 10.68
N ASP A 146 8.92 -21.92 11.96
CA ASP A 146 9.98 -22.87 12.37
C ASP A 146 9.61 -24.32 12.04
N THR A 147 8.32 -24.64 11.92
CA THR A 147 7.87 -26.01 11.62
C THR A 147 6.91 -26.06 10.44
N LEU A 148 6.97 -27.15 9.69
CA LEU A 148 6.07 -27.38 8.55
C LEU A 148 4.60 -27.48 9.00
N GLN A 149 4.35 -28.07 10.17
CA GLN A 149 2.99 -28.23 10.70
C GLN A 149 2.35 -26.88 11.03
N ASP A 150 3.09 -25.98 11.69
CA ASP A 150 2.62 -24.65 12.03
C ASP A 150 2.43 -23.79 10.78
N LEU A 151 3.36 -23.88 9.81
CA LEU A 151 3.23 -23.24 8.51
C LEU A 151 1.96 -23.69 7.78
N GLN A 152 1.75 -25.00 7.63
CA GLN A 152 0.58 -25.53 6.93
C GLN A 152 -0.73 -25.13 7.62
N THR A 153 -0.73 -25.01 8.95
CA THR A 153 -1.89 -24.55 9.71
C THR A 153 -2.20 -23.09 9.40
N ALA A 154 -1.20 -22.22 9.43
CA ALA A 154 -1.37 -20.80 9.07
C ALA A 154 -1.76 -20.63 7.59
N VAL A 155 -1.14 -21.39 6.67
CA VAL A 155 -1.50 -21.37 5.24
C VAL A 155 -2.96 -21.79 5.05
N ARG A 156 -3.44 -22.86 5.71
CA ARG A 156 -4.86 -23.25 5.62
C ARG A 156 -5.81 -22.15 6.11
N GLN A 157 -5.51 -21.53 7.25
CA GLN A 157 -6.30 -20.41 7.78
C GLN A 157 -6.36 -19.24 6.79
N GLN A 158 -5.23 -18.88 6.17
CA GLN A 158 -5.21 -17.81 5.18
C GLN A 158 -5.93 -18.19 3.89
N ARG A 159 -5.88 -19.46 3.47
CA ARG A 159 -6.66 -19.95 2.32
C ARG A 159 -8.16 -19.86 2.58
N GLU A 160 -8.61 -20.23 3.79
CA GLU A 160 -10.00 -20.11 4.20
C GLU A 160 -10.43 -18.63 4.26
N ALA A 161 -9.59 -17.75 4.79
CA ALA A 161 -9.85 -16.30 4.81
C ALA A 161 -9.96 -15.71 3.38
N CYS A 162 -9.04 -16.08 2.49
CA CYS A 162 -9.11 -15.70 1.07
C CYS A 162 -10.40 -16.20 0.42
N ALA A 163 -10.77 -17.47 0.64
CA ALA A 163 -12.00 -18.04 0.08
C ALA A 163 -13.25 -17.31 0.57
N GLY A 164 -13.34 -17.01 1.88
CA GLY A 164 -14.45 -16.24 2.45
C GLY A 164 -14.57 -14.82 1.87
N ALA A 165 -13.43 -14.20 1.54
CA ALA A 165 -13.37 -12.89 0.90
C ALA A 165 -13.48 -12.95 -0.65
N LYS A 166 -13.62 -14.13 -1.27
CA LYS A 166 -13.55 -14.31 -2.73
C LYS A 166 -12.24 -13.75 -3.34
N ILE A 167 -11.13 -13.96 -2.66
CA ILE A 167 -9.79 -13.67 -3.17
C ILE A 167 -9.25 -14.92 -3.83
N VAL A 168 -8.81 -14.79 -5.08
CA VAL A 168 -8.26 -15.90 -5.86
C VAL A 168 -6.78 -16.03 -5.55
N ILE A 169 -6.33 -17.26 -5.25
CA ILE A 169 -4.90 -17.57 -5.14
C ILE A 169 -4.42 -17.96 -6.53
N VAL A 170 -3.69 -17.05 -7.19
CA VAL A 170 -3.24 -17.24 -8.59
C VAL A 170 -2.02 -18.16 -8.66
N PHE A 171 -1.19 -18.15 -7.61
CA PHE A 171 -0.04 -19.02 -7.48
C PHE A 171 0.30 -19.23 -6.01
N GLN A 172 0.87 -20.39 -5.67
CA GLN A 172 1.42 -20.68 -4.35
C GLN A 172 2.84 -21.21 -4.54
N GLN A 173 3.79 -20.65 -3.81
CA GLN A 173 5.17 -21.14 -3.79
C GLN A 173 5.58 -21.53 -2.38
N ASP A 174 5.85 -22.83 -2.18
CA ASP A 174 6.45 -23.34 -0.96
C ASP A 174 7.98 -23.35 -1.10
N ALA A 175 8.67 -22.89 -0.06
CA ALA A 175 10.12 -22.82 0.02
C ALA A 175 10.58 -23.27 1.42
N ALA A 176 11.74 -23.89 1.48
CA ALA A 176 12.28 -24.40 2.72
C ALA A 176 13.80 -24.37 2.70
N THR A 177 14.38 -24.19 3.88
CA THR A 177 15.80 -24.46 4.08
C THR A 177 16.07 -25.93 3.75
N LEU A 178 17.09 -26.20 2.94
CA LEU A 178 17.46 -27.57 2.58
C LEU A 178 17.87 -28.37 3.83
N THR A 179 17.66 -29.69 3.80
CA THR A 179 17.87 -30.57 4.95
C THR A 179 19.29 -31.14 5.01
N GLY A 180 19.66 -31.70 6.17
CA GLY A 180 20.94 -32.41 6.35
C GLY A 180 22.17 -31.52 6.13
N THR A 181 23.18 -32.04 5.44
CA THR A 181 24.44 -31.35 5.12
C THR A 181 24.29 -30.17 4.16
N ARG A 182 23.07 -29.98 3.63
CA ARG A 182 22.69 -28.86 2.74
C ARG A 182 22.01 -27.71 3.47
N ARG A 183 21.80 -27.80 4.79
CA ARG A 183 21.23 -26.70 5.57
C ARG A 183 22.05 -25.41 5.40
N GLY A 184 21.38 -24.31 5.08
CA GLY A 184 22.00 -23.01 4.83
C GLY A 184 22.70 -22.87 3.48
N LYS A 185 22.47 -23.81 2.54
CA LYS A 185 22.99 -23.78 1.18
C LYS A 185 21.87 -23.65 0.15
N GLU A 186 22.20 -23.11 -1.02
CA GLU A 186 21.35 -23.15 -2.22
C GLU A 186 21.60 -24.45 -3.04
N HIS A 187 20.88 -24.65 -4.15
CA HIS A 187 20.87 -25.94 -4.85
C HIS A 187 22.16 -26.29 -5.61
N PHE A 188 22.98 -25.33 -6.01
CA PHE A 188 24.32 -25.61 -6.51
C PHE A 188 25.28 -26.04 -5.40
N GLY A 189 24.90 -25.88 -4.12
CA GLY A 189 25.58 -26.38 -2.94
C GLY A 189 26.38 -25.32 -2.18
N PHE A 190 26.24 -24.04 -2.49
CA PHE A 190 26.95 -22.94 -1.86
C PHE A 190 26.20 -22.38 -0.66
N LYS A 191 26.93 -22.04 0.41
CA LYS A 191 26.36 -21.37 1.58
C LYS A 191 25.80 -19.99 1.17
N ASP A 192 24.51 -19.78 1.46
CA ASP A 192 23.82 -18.52 1.18
C ASP A 192 23.55 -17.75 2.49
N GLY A 193 23.14 -16.49 2.38
CA GLY A 193 22.79 -15.63 3.52
C GLY A 193 23.97 -15.15 4.35
N VAL A 194 25.20 -15.23 3.82
CA VAL A 194 26.44 -14.85 4.56
C VAL A 194 26.62 -13.34 4.64
N SER A 195 26.33 -12.60 3.57
CA SER A 195 26.61 -11.16 3.46
C SER A 195 25.33 -10.35 3.27
N GLU A 196 24.78 -9.85 4.37
CA GLU A 196 23.68 -8.88 4.39
C GLU A 196 24.21 -7.51 4.86
N PRO A 197 23.62 -6.38 4.45
CA PRO A 197 23.93 -5.08 5.04
C PRO A 197 23.46 -4.99 6.49
N GLY A 198 24.23 -4.31 7.33
CA GLY A 198 23.73 -3.84 8.63
C GLY A 198 22.97 -2.52 8.45
N VAL A 199 22.06 -2.21 9.36
CA VAL A 199 21.20 -1.02 9.28
C VAL A 199 21.40 -0.11 10.48
N ILE A 200 21.72 1.17 10.22
CA ILE A 200 21.87 2.19 11.26
C ILE A 200 20.55 2.37 12.04
N GLY A 201 20.62 2.36 13.36
CA GLY A 201 19.45 2.49 14.25
C GLY A 201 18.64 1.19 14.43
N PHE A 202 19.08 0.09 13.81
CA PHE A 202 18.58 -1.26 14.01
C PHE A 202 19.67 -2.19 14.60
N ASP A 203 20.82 -2.26 13.93
CA ASP A 203 21.98 -3.03 14.36
C ASP A 203 22.90 -2.23 15.28
N GLU A 204 23.61 -2.93 16.16
CA GLU A 204 24.58 -2.32 17.07
C GLU A 204 25.88 -1.98 16.34
N ARG A 205 26.43 -0.78 16.57
CA ARG A 205 27.72 -0.35 16.06
C ARG A 205 28.85 -1.09 16.75
N ASP A 206 29.87 -1.48 15.98
CA ASP A 206 31.12 -1.94 16.53
C ASP A 206 31.84 -0.81 17.28
N ALA A 207 32.53 -1.15 18.38
CA ALA A 207 33.16 -0.15 19.24
C ALA A 207 34.45 0.43 18.63
N VAL A 208 35.14 -0.32 17.76
CA VAL A 208 36.42 0.06 17.16
C VAL A 208 36.21 0.62 15.76
N LYS A 209 35.30 0.04 14.97
CA LYS A 209 34.93 0.51 13.63
C LYS A 209 33.43 0.89 13.58
N PRO A 210 33.03 2.11 14.01
CA PRO A 210 31.63 2.51 14.19
C PRO A 210 30.74 2.43 12.95
N GLU A 211 31.34 2.30 11.76
CA GLU A 211 30.70 2.11 10.46
C GLU A 211 30.39 0.63 10.14
N TYR A 212 30.70 -0.30 11.05
CA TYR A 212 30.40 -1.73 10.93
C TYR A 212 29.52 -2.25 12.06
N VAL A 213 28.89 -3.41 11.85
CA VAL A 213 28.07 -4.10 12.83
C VAL A 213 28.93 -4.82 13.87
N LYS A 214 28.60 -4.62 15.15
CA LYS A 214 29.26 -5.27 16.28
C LYS A 214 29.24 -6.80 16.14
N GLY A 215 30.43 -7.40 16.25
CA GLY A 215 30.60 -8.86 16.19
C GLY A 215 30.33 -9.49 14.82
N HIS A 216 30.19 -8.68 13.77
CA HIS A 216 30.01 -9.13 12.38
C HIS A 216 31.01 -8.38 11.49
N HIS A 217 32.26 -8.84 11.48
CA HIS A 217 33.35 -8.15 10.80
C HIS A 217 33.10 -8.11 9.28
N GLY A 218 33.44 -6.99 8.63
CA GLY A 218 33.17 -6.75 7.21
C GLY A 218 31.71 -6.38 6.87
N THR A 219 30.79 -6.39 7.84
CA THR A 219 29.40 -5.97 7.61
C THR A 219 29.20 -4.49 7.88
N ARG A 220 29.17 -3.68 6.81
CA ARG A 220 28.94 -2.23 6.86
C ARG A 220 27.53 -1.88 7.36
N LEU A 221 27.42 -0.79 8.12
CA LEU A 221 26.18 -0.16 8.55
C LEU A 221 25.73 0.88 7.53
N ILE A 222 24.52 0.67 7.00
CA ILE A 222 23.93 1.49 5.94
C ILE A 222 22.76 2.30 6.53
N PRO A 223 22.57 3.56 6.11
CA PRO A 223 21.39 4.34 6.46
C PRO A 223 20.07 3.60 6.16
N PRO A 224 19.07 3.65 7.05
CA PRO A 224 17.83 2.88 6.90
C PRO A 224 17.01 3.31 5.69
N GLY A 225 17.19 4.54 5.20
CA GLY A 225 16.54 5.07 3.99
C GLY A 225 16.89 4.32 2.71
N GLU A 226 17.93 3.49 2.69
CA GLU A 226 18.19 2.59 1.55
C GLU A 226 17.25 1.38 1.52
N PHE A 227 16.57 1.07 2.63
CA PHE A 227 15.68 -0.10 2.72
C PHE A 227 14.23 0.26 3.03
N VAL A 228 14.02 1.37 3.74
CA VAL A 228 12.71 1.85 4.19
C VAL A 228 12.47 3.27 3.66
N VAL A 229 11.35 3.48 2.99
CA VAL A 229 11.00 4.76 2.38
C VAL A 229 10.65 5.81 3.45
N GLY A 230 11.04 7.06 3.21
CA GLY A 230 10.80 8.19 4.14
C GLY A 230 11.90 8.42 5.18
N LEU A 231 13.02 7.68 5.10
CA LEU A 231 14.15 7.81 6.03
C LEU A 231 15.45 8.24 5.33
N ASP A 232 16.43 8.67 6.12
CA ASP A 232 17.70 9.19 5.64
C ASP A 232 18.49 8.17 4.82
N ARG A 233 19.01 8.63 3.69
CA ARG A 233 19.73 7.85 2.70
C ARG A 233 21.24 8.14 2.76
N VAL A 234 22.01 7.39 1.97
CA VAL A 234 23.46 7.60 1.87
C VAL A 234 23.77 8.96 1.23
N ASP A 235 24.30 9.86 2.06
CA ASP A 235 24.67 11.24 1.73
C ASP A 235 23.52 12.08 1.15
N SER A 236 22.28 11.79 1.54
CA SER A 236 21.12 12.60 1.16
C SER A 236 19.96 12.45 2.12
N GLU A 237 19.18 13.52 2.26
CA GLU A 237 17.85 13.51 2.88
C GLU A 237 16.90 12.50 2.19
N PRO A 238 15.79 12.12 2.85
CA PRO A 238 14.76 11.30 2.23
C PRO A 238 14.29 11.88 0.89
N ARG A 239 14.03 11.02 -0.10
CA ARG A 239 13.43 11.45 -1.37
C ARG A 239 12.00 11.90 -1.14
N GLU A 240 11.57 12.90 -1.89
CA GLU A 240 10.16 13.25 -1.96
C GLU A 240 9.39 12.10 -2.60
N THR A 241 8.59 11.42 -1.78
CA THR A 241 7.71 10.33 -2.18
C THR A 241 6.30 10.61 -1.64
N PRO A 242 5.25 10.01 -2.21
CA PRO A 242 3.91 10.13 -1.65
C PRO A 242 3.90 9.68 -0.18
N GLU A 243 3.26 10.45 0.70
CA GLU A 243 3.24 10.20 2.16
C GLU A 243 2.85 8.76 2.52
N TRP A 244 1.94 8.14 1.75
CA TRP A 244 1.50 6.77 1.99
C TRP A 244 2.65 5.74 1.92
N THR A 245 3.74 6.07 1.24
CA THR A 245 4.91 5.19 1.11
C THR A 245 5.82 5.19 2.35
N GLU A 246 5.63 6.11 3.31
CA GLU A 246 6.47 6.19 4.51
C GLU A 246 6.46 4.89 5.31
N ASN A 247 7.63 4.53 5.86
CA ASN A 247 7.87 3.30 6.62
C ASN A 247 7.60 1.99 5.85
N GLY A 248 7.34 2.07 4.54
CA GLY A 248 7.23 0.91 3.68
C GLY A 248 8.54 0.57 2.96
N SER A 249 8.52 -0.51 2.19
CA SER A 249 9.68 -0.98 1.40
C SER A 249 9.20 -1.62 0.10
N PHE A 250 9.94 -1.44 -0.99
CA PHE A 250 9.67 -2.22 -2.20
C PHE A 250 10.15 -3.65 -1.99
N GLN A 251 9.35 -4.61 -2.41
CA GLN A 251 9.67 -6.03 -2.45
C GLN A 251 9.82 -6.47 -3.90
N VAL A 252 10.90 -7.19 -4.18
CA VAL A 252 11.06 -7.95 -5.41
C VAL A 252 10.96 -9.42 -5.06
N VAL A 253 10.11 -10.15 -5.77
CA VAL A 253 10.03 -11.62 -5.68
C VAL A 253 10.38 -12.18 -7.05
N ARG A 254 11.36 -13.07 -7.12
CA ARG A 254 11.69 -13.83 -8.34
C ARG A 254 11.74 -15.32 -8.04
N ARG A 255 11.08 -16.11 -8.89
CA ARG A 255 11.21 -17.57 -8.87
C ARG A 255 12.27 -17.98 -9.89
N LEU A 256 13.43 -18.40 -9.39
CA LEU A 256 14.62 -18.71 -10.20
C LEU A 256 14.85 -20.21 -10.22
N SER A 257 14.53 -20.88 -11.33
CA SER A 257 14.84 -22.30 -11.53
C SER A 257 16.34 -22.50 -11.63
N GLN A 258 16.86 -23.59 -11.08
CA GLN A 258 18.29 -23.92 -11.10
C GLN A 258 18.53 -25.28 -11.74
N ASP A 259 19.22 -25.29 -12.88
CA ASP A 259 19.72 -26.50 -13.54
C ASP A 259 21.06 -26.93 -12.92
N VAL A 260 20.97 -27.66 -11.80
CA VAL A 260 22.13 -28.12 -11.03
C VAL A 260 23.06 -29.02 -11.88
N PRO A 261 22.57 -30.02 -12.63
CA PRO A 261 23.42 -30.79 -13.53
C PRO A 261 24.08 -29.96 -14.63
N GLY A 262 23.33 -29.06 -15.24
CA GLY A 262 23.82 -28.16 -16.27
C GLY A 262 24.95 -27.28 -15.77
N PHE A 263 24.80 -26.69 -14.58
CA PHE A 263 25.86 -25.91 -13.93
C PHE A 263 27.15 -26.73 -13.78
N TRP A 264 27.09 -27.86 -13.07
CA TRP A 264 28.29 -28.65 -12.76
C TRP A 264 28.96 -29.23 -14.02
N SER A 265 28.17 -29.65 -15.01
CA SER A 265 28.68 -30.13 -16.31
C SER A 265 29.42 -29.04 -17.06
N GLN A 266 28.86 -27.83 -17.11
CA GLN A 266 29.48 -26.69 -17.78
C GLN A 266 30.77 -26.25 -17.08
N VAL A 267 30.78 -26.18 -15.74
CA VAL A 267 32.00 -25.87 -14.98
C VAL A 267 33.10 -26.88 -15.25
N ALA A 268 32.78 -28.17 -15.28
CA ALA A 268 33.75 -29.23 -15.58
C ALA A 268 34.31 -29.09 -17.01
N GLY A 269 33.46 -28.69 -17.98
CA GLY A 269 33.88 -28.37 -19.35
C GLY A 269 34.83 -27.18 -19.41
N GLN A 270 34.48 -26.06 -18.76
CA GLN A 270 35.29 -24.84 -18.76
C GLN A 270 36.62 -25.02 -18.02
N LEU A 271 36.68 -25.85 -16.98
CA LEU A 271 37.94 -26.19 -16.33
C LEU A 271 38.93 -26.87 -17.29
N LYS A 272 38.46 -27.74 -18.20
CA LYS A 272 39.33 -28.35 -19.22
C LYS A 272 39.95 -27.30 -20.14
N VAL A 273 39.19 -26.27 -20.51
CA VAL A 273 39.67 -25.13 -21.31
C VAL A 273 40.83 -24.43 -20.58
N LEU A 274 40.65 -24.11 -19.30
CA LEU A 274 41.69 -23.45 -18.49
C LEU A 274 42.94 -24.32 -18.29
N LYS A 275 42.76 -25.63 -18.06
CA LYS A 275 43.89 -26.58 -17.93
C LYS A 275 44.67 -26.72 -19.23
N ASN A 276 43.98 -26.82 -20.37
CA ASN A 276 44.63 -26.88 -21.69
C ASN A 276 45.39 -25.59 -22.01
N ALA A 277 44.87 -24.44 -21.58
CA ALA A 277 45.56 -23.16 -21.67
C ALA A 277 46.75 -23.04 -20.70
N LYS A 278 46.87 -23.92 -19.69
CA LYS A 278 47.91 -23.88 -18.64
C LYS A 278 47.90 -22.58 -17.84
N VAL A 279 46.71 -22.05 -17.56
CA VAL A 279 46.49 -20.81 -16.79
C VAL A 279 45.95 -21.04 -15.39
N VAL A 280 45.79 -22.31 -15.00
CA VAL A 280 45.34 -22.74 -13.66
C VAL A 280 46.23 -23.88 -13.15
N PRO A 281 46.28 -24.11 -11.82
CA PRO A 281 47.05 -25.22 -11.25
C PRO A 281 46.61 -26.60 -11.79
N PRO A 282 47.52 -27.56 -12.00
CA PRO A 282 47.17 -28.92 -12.46
C PRO A 282 46.14 -29.62 -11.57
N GLU A 283 46.22 -29.37 -10.25
CA GLU A 283 45.34 -29.89 -9.21
C GLU A 283 43.98 -29.17 -9.12
N ALA A 284 43.76 -28.10 -9.88
CA ALA A 284 42.47 -27.39 -9.89
C ALA A 284 41.33 -28.37 -10.21
N THR A 285 40.28 -28.33 -9.39
CA THR A 285 39.12 -29.22 -9.51
C THR A 285 37.91 -28.45 -10.03
N THR A 286 36.83 -29.16 -10.38
CA THR A 286 35.56 -28.52 -10.75
C THR A 286 35.06 -27.60 -9.62
N GLU A 287 35.20 -28.03 -8.37
CA GLU A 287 34.91 -27.24 -7.17
C GLU A 287 35.70 -25.91 -7.15
N TRP A 288 36.98 -25.96 -7.49
CA TRP A 288 37.87 -24.78 -7.47
C TRP A 288 37.42 -23.70 -8.46
N LEU A 289 36.93 -24.11 -9.64
CA LEU A 289 36.38 -23.18 -10.63
C LEU A 289 34.97 -22.72 -10.24
N ALA A 290 34.13 -23.62 -9.73
CA ALA A 290 32.79 -23.26 -9.27
C ALA A 290 32.86 -22.20 -8.16
N ALA A 291 33.78 -22.35 -7.20
CA ALA A 291 34.05 -21.36 -6.16
C ALA A 291 34.44 -19.99 -6.71
N ARG A 292 35.12 -19.94 -7.86
CA ARG A 292 35.48 -18.70 -8.58
C ARG A 292 34.34 -18.12 -9.42
N LEU A 293 33.40 -18.93 -9.90
CA LEU A 293 32.18 -18.38 -10.50
C LEU A 293 31.31 -17.71 -9.44
N VAL A 294 31.28 -18.24 -8.22
CA VAL A 294 30.48 -17.67 -7.11
C VAL A 294 31.22 -16.56 -6.37
N GLY A 295 32.54 -16.70 -6.14
CA GLY A 295 33.36 -15.84 -5.27
C GLY A 295 33.56 -16.42 -3.85
N ARG A 296 32.94 -17.56 -3.55
CA ARG A 296 33.07 -18.32 -2.29
C ARG A 296 33.09 -19.81 -2.58
N TRP A 297 33.79 -20.57 -1.75
CA TRP A 297 33.68 -22.02 -1.70
C TRP A 297 32.31 -22.47 -1.19
N ARG A 298 31.93 -23.73 -1.40
CA ARG A 298 30.63 -24.24 -0.92
C ARG A 298 30.45 -24.15 0.59
N SER A 299 31.53 -24.13 1.38
CA SER A 299 31.49 -23.88 2.82
C SER A 299 31.07 -22.45 3.20
N GLY A 300 31.18 -21.49 2.27
CA GLY A 300 31.06 -20.06 2.50
C GLY A 300 32.40 -19.33 2.60
N THR A 301 33.53 -20.03 2.66
CA THR A 301 34.87 -19.41 2.71
C THR A 301 35.10 -18.51 1.48
N PRO A 302 35.53 -17.24 1.64
CA PRO A 302 35.76 -16.35 0.50
C PRO A 302 37.03 -16.72 -0.29
N VAL A 303 36.91 -16.72 -1.62
CA VAL A 303 38.06 -16.96 -2.52
C VAL A 303 39.12 -15.87 -2.37
N ALA A 304 38.71 -14.64 -2.02
CA ALA A 304 39.61 -13.51 -1.80
C ALA A 304 40.70 -13.79 -0.75
N THR A 305 40.35 -14.46 0.35
CA THR A 305 41.30 -14.79 1.43
C THR A 305 41.83 -16.22 1.35
N CYS A 306 41.06 -17.15 0.78
CA CYS A 306 41.43 -18.55 0.64
C CYS A 306 41.34 -19.01 -0.83
N PRO A 307 42.23 -18.54 -1.72
CA PRO A 307 42.09 -18.80 -3.16
C PRO A 307 42.36 -20.25 -3.55
N ASN A 308 43.15 -20.99 -2.77
CA ASN A 308 43.69 -22.30 -3.19
C ASN A 308 42.92 -23.50 -2.62
N ALA A 309 42.25 -23.35 -1.48
CA ALA A 309 41.55 -24.46 -0.84
C ALA A 309 40.38 -23.95 0.00
N ASP A 310 39.33 -24.78 0.09
CA ASP A 310 38.24 -24.57 1.02
C ASP A 310 38.72 -24.74 2.47
N ARG A 311 38.26 -23.87 3.38
CA ARG A 311 38.57 -23.91 4.81
C ARG A 311 37.29 -23.85 5.62
N PRO A 312 36.61 -24.99 5.84
CA PRO A 312 35.33 -25.03 6.54
C PRO A 312 35.39 -24.27 7.87
N SER A 313 34.47 -23.32 8.02
CA SER A 313 34.28 -22.47 9.20
C SER A 313 34.39 -23.26 10.52
N ASN A 314 35.29 -22.86 11.43
CA ASN A 314 35.26 -23.25 12.84
C ASN A 314 34.46 -22.18 13.66
N ALA A 315 34.31 -22.35 14.97
CA ALA A 315 33.53 -21.43 15.82
C ALA A 315 34.01 -19.95 15.83
N GLN A 316 35.15 -19.64 15.19
CA GLN A 316 35.70 -18.29 14.99
C GLN A 316 35.33 -17.67 13.62
N ALA A 317 34.53 -18.36 12.80
CA ALA A 317 34.15 -17.95 11.43
C ALA A 317 33.27 -16.68 11.29
N GLY A 318 33.24 -15.81 12.32
CA GLY A 318 32.77 -14.44 12.18
C GLY A 318 33.64 -13.57 11.26
N GLU A 319 34.79 -14.10 10.80
CA GLU A 319 35.75 -13.44 9.91
C GLU A 319 35.50 -13.68 8.40
N ASP A 320 34.61 -14.61 8.03
CA ASP A 320 34.38 -15.00 6.61
C ASP A 320 33.85 -13.86 5.72
N ASN A 321 33.44 -12.74 6.29
CA ASN A 321 32.97 -11.57 5.56
C ASN A 321 33.91 -10.35 5.64
N ASP A 322 35.00 -10.41 6.42
CA ASP A 322 35.96 -9.32 6.62
C ASP A 322 37.04 -9.30 5.53
N PHE A 323 36.63 -8.93 4.31
CA PHE A 323 37.55 -8.79 3.18
C PHE A 323 37.08 -7.69 2.21
N GLY A 324 38.01 -7.20 1.40
CA GLY A 324 37.76 -6.33 0.27
C GLY A 324 38.31 -6.93 -1.02
N TYR A 325 38.28 -6.15 -2.09
CA TYR A 325 38.91 -6.48 -3.37
C TYR A 325 39.94 -5.42 -3.81
N ARG A 326 40.27 -4.47 -2.93
CA ARG A 326 41.24 -3.37 -3.19
C ARG A 326 42.62 -3.86 -3.63
N ASP A 327 43.04 -5.03 -3.18
CA ASP A 327 44.31 -5.68 -3.53
C ASP A 327 44.16 -6.74 -4.64
N ASP A 328 42.99 -6.84 -5.28
CA ASP A 328 42.74 -7.68 -6.47
C ASP A 328 41.93 -6.95 -7.55
N PRO A 329 42.27 -5.70 -7.94
CA PRO A 329 41.46 -4.89 -8.86
C PRO A 329 41.23 -5.54 -10.24
N GLU A 330 42.20 -6.30 -10.73
CA GLU A 330 42.15 -6.99 -12.02
C GLU A 330 41.48 -8.38 -11.95
N GLY A 331 41.13 -8.86 -10.75
CA GLY A 331 40.42 -10.13 -10.56
C GLY A 331 41.25 -11.38 -10.84
N PHE A 332 42.55 -11.34 -10.56
CA PHE A 332 43.43 -12.50 -10.71
C PHE A 332 43.19 -13.56 -9.64
N ARG A 333 42.70 -13.17 -8.44
CA ARG A 333 42.32 -14.13 -7.39
C ARG A 333 40.84 -14.46 -7.43
N THR A 334 40.00 -13.42 -7.35
CA THR A 334 38.54 -13.53 -7.45
C THR A 334 38.10 -12.90 -8.77
N PRO A 335 37.77 -13.71 -9.79
CA PRO A 335 37.44 -13.20 -11.11
C PRO A 335 36.41 -12.07 -11.11
N LEU A 336 36.53 -11.15 -12.06
CA LEU A 336 35.64 -10.00 -12.18
C LEU A 336 34.18 -10.38 -12.49
N PHE A 337 33.96 -11.56 -13.08
CA PHE A 337 32.65 -12.13 -13.32
C PHE A 337 32.10 -12.94 -12.12
N SER A 338 32.83 -13.06 -11.01
CA SER A 338 32.34 -13.81 -9.83
C SER A 338 31.05 -13.20 -9.31
N HIS A 339 30.04 -14.02 -9.02
CA HIS A 339 28.70 -13.57 -8.64
C HIS A 339 28.70 -12.58 -7.46
N LEU A 340 29.37 -12.94 -6.37
CA LEU A 340 29.44 -12.12 -5.17
C LEU A 340 30.32 -10.87 -5.32
N ARG A 341 31.17 -10.82 -6.36
CA ARG A 341 31.96 -9.63 -6.71
C ARG A 341 31.19 -8.72 -7.66
N LYS A 342 30.43 -9.27 -8.62
CA LYS A 342 29.52 -8.53 -9.49
C LYS A 342 28.43 -7.83 -8.68
N THR A 343 27.81 -8.54 -7.75
CA THR A 343 26.68 -8.03 -6.94
C THR A 343 27.10 -7.15 -5.77
N ASN A 344 28.36 -7.25 -5.32
CA ASN A 344 28.97 -6.29 -4.40
C ASN A 344 30.49 -6.21 -4.67
N PRO A 345 30.94 -5.26 -5.50
CA PRO A 345 32.36 -5.04 -5.80
C PRO A 345 33.21 -4.55 -4.63
N ARG A 346 32.58 -4.26 -3.47
CA ARG A 346 33.23 -3.69 -2.28
C ARG A 346 34.14 -2.52 -2.65
N ASP A 347 35.37 -2.53 -2.17
CA ASP A 347 36.39 -1.51 -2.40
C ASP A 347 37.34 -1.83 -3.56
N GLY A 348 36.96 -2.75 -4.46
CA GLY A 348 37.77 -3.12 -5.63
C GLY A 348 37.20 -2.68 -6.97
N LEU A 349 36.15 -1.85 -7.00
CA LEU A 349 35.62 -1.29 -8.25
C LEU A 349 36.51 -0.15 -8.76
N GLN A 350 36.89 -0.19 -10.02
CA GLN A 350 37.62 0.89 -10.71
C GLN A 350 36.87 1.32 -11.97
N GLU A 351 37.06 2.58 -12.36
CA GLU A 351 36.55 3.11 -13.64
C GLU A 351 37.38 2.61 -14.83
N HIS A 352 38.71 2.71 -14.76
CA HIS A 352 39.64 2.08 -15.70
C HIS A 352 40.67 1.19 -14.97
N PRO A 353 41.20 0.13 -15.62
CA PRO A 353 42.34 -0.61 -15.10
C PRO A 353 43.52 0.30 -14.77
N GLY A 354 44.07 0.15 -13.56
CA GLY A 354 45.14 1.01 -13.02
C GLY A 354 44.68 2.24 -12.24
N ASP A 355 43.40 2.61 -12.28
CA ASP A 355 42.87 3.70 -11.46
C ASP A 355 42.83 3.33 -9.96
N ARG A 356 42.71 4.34 -9.08
CA ARG A 356 42.40 4.08 -7.67
C ARG A 356 40.97 3.51 -7.57
N PRO A 357 40.76 2.36 -6.88
CA PRO A 357 39.42 1.85 -6.63
C PRO A 357 38.54 2.82 -5.84
N PHE A 358 37.23 2.81 -6.12
CA PHE A 358 36.24 3.57 -5.37
C PHE A 358 36.16 3.09 -3.92
N ASP A 359 35.97 4.03 -2.99
CA ASP A 359 35.58 3.68 -1.63
C ASP A 359 34.12 3.18 -1.60
N GLU A 360 33.79 2.28 -0.67
CA GLU A 360 32.46 1.66 -0.61
C GLU A 360 31.35 2.67 -0.32
N ASN A 361 31.60 3.64 0.56
CA ASN A 361 30.70 4.76 0.80
C ASN A 361 31.09 5.95 -0.10
N PRO A 362 30.18 6.53 -0.90
CA PRO A 362 28.76 6.19 -1.03
C PRO A 362 28.40 5.22 -2.14
N VAL A 363 29.36 4.82 -2.97
CA VAL A 363 29.08 4.20 -4.26
C VAL A 363 28.43 2.83 -4.12
N MET A 364 28.96 1.95 -3.27
CA MET A 364 28.41 0.62 -2.99
C MET A 364 27.26 0.67 -2.00
N ASP A 365 27.36 1.55 -0.98
CA ASP A 365 26.37 1.65 0.09
C ASP A 365 24.97 2.02 -0.46
N ARG A 366 24.89 2.81 -1.55
CA ARG A 366 23.63 3.14 -2.27
C ARG A 366 23.00 2.00 -3.06
N ARG A 367 23.72 0.89 -3.26
CA ARG A 367 23.29 -0.24 -4.11
C ARG A 367 22.81 -1.42 -3.30
N ARG A 368 22.94 -1.39 -1.98
CA ARG A 368 22.69 -2.53 -1.10
C ARG A 368 21.21 -2.91 -1.14
N ILE A 369 20.95 -4.21 -1.12
CA ILE A 369 19.61 -4.79 -0.92
C ILE A 369 19.65 -5.71 0.30
N ILE A 370 18.50 -5.92 0.93
CA ILE A 370 18.33 -6.96 1.96
C ILE A 370 17.68 -8.17 1.30
N ARG A 371 18.26 -9.37 1.45
CA ARG A 371 17.72 -10.60 0.85
C ARG A 371 17.02 -11.47 1.91
N ARG A 372 15.90 -12.06 1.52
CA ARG A 372 15.06 -12.99 2.32
C ARG A 372 14.62 -14.21 1.51
N GLY A 373 15.41 -14.58 0.50
CA GLY A 373 15.11 -15.72 -0.34
C GLY A 373 15.26 -17.07 0.37
N ALA A 374 14.64 -18.10 -0.19
CA ALA A 374 14.77 -19.48 0.28
C ALA A 374 14.71 -20.48 -0.89
N PRO A 375 15.38 -21.64 -0.79
CA PRO A 375 15.29 -22.69 -1.80
C PRO A 375 13.88 -23.28 -1.92
N TYR A 376 13.49 -23.73 -3.11
CA TYR A 376 12.32 -24.57 -3.34
C TYR A 376 12.70 -25.86 -4.07
N GLY A 377 11.89 -26.91 -3.90
CA GLY A 377 12.12 -28.23 -4.48
C GLY A 377 13.12 -29.08 -3.68
N ALA A 378 13.13 -30.39 -3.96
CA ALA A 378 14.00 -31.34 -3.28
C ALA A 378 15.48 -31.12 -3.66
N PRO A 379 16.42 -31.31 -2.71
CA PRO A 379 17.84 -31.20 -3.00
C PRO A 379 18.27 -32.25 -4.04
N PHE A 380 19.09 -31.82 -5.01
CA PHE A 380 19.76 -32.70 -5.96
C PHE A 380 21.28 -32.46 -6.00
N ASP A 381 22.10 -33.50 -5.86
CA ASP A 381 23.56 -33.46 -5.98
C ASP A 381 24.13 -34.46 -7.00
N PRO A 382 24.24 -34.08 -8.27
CA PRO A 382 24.89 -34.93 -9.26
C PRO A 382 26.41 -35.03 -9.08
N ALA A 383 27.02 -34.21 -8.20
CA ALA A 383 28.45 -34.24 -7.91
C ALA A 383 28.81 -35.07 -6.66
N SER A 384 27.81 -35.66 -5.98
CA SER A 384 28.00 -36.58 -4.86
C SER A 384 28.21 -38.03 -5.33
N GLU A 385 28.88 -38.87 -4.53
CA GLU A 385 29.16 -40.28 -4.88
C GLU A 385 27.94 -41.22 -4.81
N GLY A 386 26.73 -40.70 -4.56
CA GLY A 386 25.48 -41.48 -4.41
C GLY A 386 24.34 -40.99 -5.33
N PRO A 387 23.13 -41.61 -5.26
CA PRO A 387 21.97 -41.10 -5.99
C PRO A 387 21.66 -39.71 -5.47
N GLY A 388 21.94 -38.70 -6.30
CA GLY A 388 21.91 -37.29 -5.94
C GLY A 388 20.56 -36.76 -5.44
N GLY A 389 19.49 -37.54 -5.49
CA GLY A 389 18.10 -37.14 -5.20
C GLY A 389 17.19 -37.30 -6.43
N PRO A 390 15.89 -36.99 -6.33
CA PRO A 390 14.97 -37.05 -7.46
C PRO A 390 15.20 -35.89 -8.46
N ASP A 391 15.05 -36.17 -9.75
CA ASP A 391 15.14 -35.14 -10.78
C ASP A 391 13.82 -34.38 -10.97
N GLU A 392 13.63 -33.33 -10.17
CA GLU A 392 12.43 -32.50 -10.09
C GLU A 392 12.75 -31.00 -10.25
N LYS A 393 11.73 -30.17 -10.48
CA LYS A 393 11.90 -28.71 -10.52
C LYS A 393 12.38 -28.20 -9.16
N ARG A 394 13.47 -27.42 -9.18
CA ARG A 394 14.11 -26.86 -7.99
C ARG A 394 14.71 -25.50 -8.31
N GLY A 395 14.98 -24.71 -7.28
CA GLY A 395 15.60 -23.42 -7.46
C GLY A 395 15.55 -22.55 -6.23
N LEU A 396 15.67 -21.24 -6.46
CA LEU A 396 15.65 -20.22 -5.42
C LEU A 396 14.42 -19.33 -5.60
N LEU A 397 13.63 -19.20 -4.53
CA LEU A 397 12.66 -18.12 -4.42
C LEU A 397 13.43 -16.91 -3.88
N PHE A 398 13.91 -16.06 -4.78
CA PHE A 398 14.62 -14.84 -4.43
C PHE A 398 13.63 -13.78 -3.96
N VAL A 399 13.87 -13.22 -2.79
CA VAL A 399 13.11 -12.10 -2.22
C VAL A 399 14.09 -11.03 -1.77
N CYS A 400 13.87 -9.77 -2.13
CA CYS A 400 14.67 -8.67 -1.60
C CYS A 400 13.88 -7.39 -1.34
N TYR A 401 14.42 -6.60 -0.42
CA TYR A 401 13.85 -5.34 0.06
C TYR A 401 14.79 -4.16 -0.18
N GLN A 402 14.20 -3.05 -0.60
CA GLN A 402 14.88 -1.79 -0.93
C GLN A 402 13.91 -0.61 -0.90
N SER A 403 14.43 0.61 -0.77
CA SER A 403 13.62 1.83 -0.92
C SER A 403 13.57 2.36 -2.35
N ASP A 404 14.43 1.86 -3.25
CA ASP A 404 14.42 2.26 -4.67
C ASP A 404 14.77 1.09 -5.61
N LEU A 405 13.77 0.62 -6.37
CA LEU A 405 13.93 -0.46 -7.33
C LEU A 405 14.99 -0.17 -8.40
N VAL A 406 15.00 1.05 -8.94
CA VAL A 406 15.87 1.42 -10.08
C VAL A 406 17.32 1.56 -9.62
N GLN A 407 17.58 2.12 -8.44
CA GLN A 407 18.94 2.33 -7.97
C GLN A 407 19.60 1.10 -7.36
N GLN A 408 18.81 0.10 -6.97
CA GLN A 408 19.29 -1.06 -6.22
C GLN A 408 19.08 -2.34 -7.03
N PHE A 409 17.92 -3.01 -6.91
CA PHE A 409 17.69 -4.30 -7.57
C PHE A 409 17.89 -4.25 -9.09
N GLU A 410 17.22 -3.32 -9.79
CA GLU A 410 17.36 -3.22 -11.26
C GLU A 410 18.77 -2.82 -11.68
N PHE A 411 19.43 -1.97 -10.90
CA PHE A 411 20.81 -1.57 -11.17
C PHE A 411 21.76 -2.75 -11.06
N ILE A 412 21.69 -3.51 -9.97
CA ILE A 412 22.51 -4.71 -9.77
C ILE A 412 22.27 -5.70 -10.91
N GLN A 413 21.03 -5.98 -11.25
CA GLN A 413 20.72 -6.93 -12.33
C GLN A 413 21.24 -6.41 -13.68
N LYS A 414 20.81 -5.22 -14.11
CA LYS A 414 21.07 -4.73 -15.47
C LYS A 414 22.50 -4.22 -15.67
N ALA A 415 22.99 -3.40 -14.74
CA ALA A 415 24.26 -2.71 -14.89
C ALA A 415 25.44 -3.59 -14.46
N TRP A 416 25.22 -4.56 -13.56
CA TRP A 416 26.29 -5.42 -13.05
C TRP A 416 26.19 -6.86 -13.53
N ILE A 417 25.10 -7.56 -13.22
CA ILE A 417 24.94 -9.00 -13.50
C ILE A 417 24.90 -9.25 -15.02
N ASP A 418 23.99 -8.57 -15.74
CA ASP A 418 23.75 -8.82 -17.16
C ASP A 418 24.78 -8.13 -18.06
N SER A 419 25.45 -7.09 -17.55
CA SER A 419 26.41 -6.31 -18.34
C SER A 419 27.69 -7.10 -18.61
N PRO A 420 28.01 -7.39 -19.87
CA PRO A 420 29.27 -8.05 -20.21
C PRO A 420 30.48 -7.14 -19.98
N ASP A 421 30.26 -5.83 -19.94
CA ASP A 421 31.31 -4.82 -19.82
C ASP A 421 31.57 -4.43 -18.36
N PHE A 422 30.81 -4.92 -17.38
CA PHE A 422 31.01 -4.54 -15.98
C PHE A 422 32.02 -5.47 -15.27
N PRO A 423 33.00 -4.95 -14.50
CA PRO A 423 33.39 -3.54 -14.36
C PRO A 423 33.93 -2.88 -15.64
N PRO A 424 33.62 -1.59 -15.89
CA PRO A 424 33.71 -0.93 -17.21
C PRO A 424 35.13 -0.72 -17.73
N ASN A 425 35.22 -0.32 -19.01
CA ASN A 425 36.41 0.23 -19.67
C ASN A 425 37.66 -0.66 -19.65
N ARG A 426 37.48 -1.98 -19.76
CA ARG A 426 38.56 -2.96 -19.92
C ARG A 426 38.75 -3.34 -21.37
N THR A 427 39.99 -3.61 -21.79
CA THR A 427 40.30 -4.11 -23.14
C THR A 427 39.55 -5.42 -23.40
N GLU A 428 39.68 -6.36 -22.45
CA GLU A 428 38.92 -7.60 -22.45
C GLU A 428 37.72 -7.46 -21.51
N LYS A 429 36.52 -7.47 -22.08
CA LYS A 429 35.28 -7.36 -21.30
C LYS A 429 35.16 -8.54 -20.34
N PRO A 430 34.92 -8.34 -19.02
CA PRO A 430 34.81 -9.42 -18.05
C PRO A 430 33.78 -10.50 -18.40
N GLY A 431 32.70 -10.12 -19.06
CA GLY A 431 31.55 -10.97 -19.34
C GLY A 431 30.41 -10.77 -18.34
N PRO A 432 29.24 -11.39 -18.59
CA PRO A 432 28.14 -11.39 -17.62
C PRO A 432 28.55 -12.09 -16.32
N ASP A 433 27.70 -12.03 -15.31
CA ASP A 433 27.85 -12.80 -14.08
C ASP A 433 27.97 -14.31 -14.36
N GLY A 434 28.98 -14.96 -13.77
CA GLY A 434 29.30 -16.36 -14.02
C GLY A 434 28.35 -17.38 -13.37
N MET A 435 27.31 -16.94 -12.65
CA MET A 435 26.34 -17.78 -11.95
C MET A 435 24.91 -17.51 -12.40
N VAL A 436 24.46 -16.25 -12.38
CA VAL A 436 23.05 -15.92 -12.65
C VAL A 436 22.86 -15.03 -13.89
N GLY A 437 23.96 -14.67 -14.55
CA GLY A 437 23.93 -13.84 -15.75
C GLY A 437 23.42 -14.58 -16.99
N ALA A 438 23.15 -13.80 -18.03
CA ALA A 438 22.78 -14.34 -19.33
C ALA A 438 23.89 -15.23 -19.93
N ALA A 439 23.52 -16.11 -20.86
CA ALA A 439 24.47 -16.91 -21.63
C ALA A 439 25.49 -16.00 -22.34
N GLY A 440 26.77 -16.37 -22.29
CA GLY A 440 27.82 -15.54 -22.86
C GLY A 440 29.24 -16.02 -22.63
N THR A 441 30.17 -15.14 -23.02
CA THR A 441 31.61 -15.38 -22.88
C THR A 441 32.15 -14.60 -21.68
N LEU A 442 32.90 -15.28 -20.82
CA LEU A 442 33.61 -14.72 -19.67
C LEU A 442 35.10 -14.60 -19.96
N SER A 443 35.74 -13.57 -19.43
CA SER A 443 37.20 -13.35 -19.51
C SER A 443 37.86 -13.77 -18.21
N TYR A 444 38.52 -14.93 -18.22
CA TYR A 444 39.34 -15.40 -17.11
C TYR A 444 40.73 -14.74 -17.19
N GLU A 445 40.99 -13.79 -16.31
CA GLU A 445 42.23 -13.02 -16.28
C GLU A 445 43.32 -13.70 -15.47
N THR A 446 44.53 -13.72 -16.03
CA THR A 446 45.77 -14.09 -15.35
C THR A 446 46.87 -13.09 -15.73
N PRO A 447 47.95 -12.95 -14.94
CA PRO A 447 49.03 -12.02 -15.28
C PRO A 447 49.54 -12.21 -16.71
N GLY A 448 49.31 -11.20 -17.56
CA GLY A 448 49.74 -11.18 -18.96
C GLY A 448 48.91 -12.04 -19.94
N ARG A 449 47.79 -12.64 -19.51
CA ARG A 449 46.97 -13.50 -20.38
C ARG A 449 45.50 -13.58 -19.96
N THR A 450 44.61 -13.40 -20.93
CA THR A 450 43.17 -13.66 -20.80
C THR A 450 42.79 -14.97 -21.48
N THR A 451 41.97 -15.79 -20.83
CA THR A 451 41.37 -17.00 -21.44
C THR A 451 39.86 -16.90 -21.44
N LYS A 452 39.22 -17.18 -22.58
CA LYS A 452 37.77 -17.08 -22.74
C LYS A 452 37.07 -18.36 -22.28
N LEU A 453 36.02 -18.20 -21.49
CA LEU A 453 35.11 -19.27 -21.08
C LEU A 453 33.73 -19.01 -21.67
N THR A 454 32.98 -20.05 -22.00
CA THR A 454 31.61 -19.90 -22.52
C THR A 454 30.63 -20.65 -21.63
N LEU A 455 29.62 -19.95 -21.14
CA LEU A 455 28.55 -20.53 -20.32
C LEU A 455 27.18 -20.27 -20.98
N SER A 456 26.35 -21.30 -20.97
CA SER A 456 24.91 -21.21 -21.22
C SER A 456 24.18 -20.89 -19.92
N GLN A 457 22.97 -20.37 -20.02
CA GLN A 457 22.14 -20.04 -18.87
C GLN A 457 21.67 -21.32 -18.16
N PHE A 458 21.89 -21.42 -16.85
CA PHE A 458 21.44 -22.51 -15.99
C PHE A 458 20.57 -22.01 -14.81
N VAL A 459 20.26 -20.71 -14.81
CA VAL A 459 19.29 -20.08 -13.92
C VAL A 459 18.21 -19.42 -14.78
N VAL A 460 16.97 -19.88 -14.65
CA VAL A 460 15.84 -19.42 -15.49
C VAL A 460 14.81 -18.70 -14.62
N THR A 461 14.40 -17.50 -15.03
CA THR A 461 13.32 -16.77 -14.37
C THR A 461 11.98 -17.38 -14.76
N GLU A 462 11.27 -17.99 -13.81
CA GLU A 462 9.95 -18.59 -14.02
C GLU A 462 8.81 -17.71 -13.44
N GLY A 463 9.12 -16.52 -12.94
CA GLY A 463 8.14 -15.56 -12.41
C GLY A 463 8.78 -14.41 -11.66
N SER A 464 8.19 -13.22 -11.76
CA SER A 464 8.69 -12.01 -11.07
C SER A 464 7.55 -11.08 -10.68
N VAL A 465 7.62 -10.47 -9.49
CA VAL A 465 6.67 -9.45 -9.02
C VAL A 465 7.43 -8.30 -8.35
N TYR A 466 7.05 -7.08 -8.72
CA TYR A 466 7.33 -5.87 -7.93
C TYR A 466 6.12 -5.53 -7.07
N ALA A 467 6.31 -5.53 -5.76
CA ALA A 467 5.30 -5.19 -4.78
C ALA A 467 5.83 -4.14 -3.79
N PHE A 468 4.92 -3.56 -3.02
CA PHE A 468 5.24 -2.62 -1.95
C PHE A 468 4.74 -3.20 -0.63
N VAL A 469 5.63 -3.31 0.35
CA VAL A 469 5.31 -3.66 1.73
C VAL A 469 4.87 -2.38 2.44
N PRO A 470 3.57 -2.20 2.72
CA PRO A 470 3.09 -1.03 3.44
C PRO A 470 3.49 -1.05 4.91
N SER A 471 3.51 0.13 5.53
CA SER A 471 3.48 0.26 6.99
C SER A 471 2.17 -0.26 7.58
N LEU A 472 2.15 -0.55 8.88
CA LEU A 472 0.92 -0.94 9.59
C LEU A 472 -0.10 0.20 9.57
N ARG A 473 0.34 1.47 9.68
CA ARG A 473 -0.52 2.65 9.46
C ARG A 473 -1.21 2.59 8.10
N LEU A 474 -0.46 2.37 7.02
CA LEU A 474 -1.05 2.27 5.69
C LEU A 474 -1.96 1.05 5.54
N LEU A 475 -1.64 -0.11 6.15
CA LEU A 475 -2.53 -1.28 6.12
C LEU A 475 -3.93 -0.97 6.67
N ARG A 476 -4.01 -0.22 7.77
CA ARG A 476 -5.29 0.23 8.34
C ARG A 476 -6.06 1.12 7.36
N LEU A 477 -5.36 2.08 6.74
CA LEU A 477 -5.95 2.98 5.74
C LEU A 477 -6.43 2.22 4.50
N LEU A 478 -5.65 1.25 4.01
CA LEU A 478 -6.03 0.39 2.89
C LEU A 478 -7.26 -0.45 3.22
N GLY A 479 -7.41 -0.90 4.47
CA GLY A 479 -8.65 -1.52 4.95
C GLY A 479 -9.87 -0.62 4.75
N ASP A 480 -9.71 0.70 4.83
CA ASP A 480 -10.77 1.69 4.55
C ASP A 480 -10.80 2.18 3.09
N GLY A 481 -9.95 1.65 2.22
CA GLY A 481 -9.82 2.10 0.83
C GLY A 481 -9.10 3.44 0.66
N ARG A 482 -8.29 3.83 1.64
CA ARG A 482 -7.55 5.10 1.68
C ARG A 482 -6.04 4.87 1.57
N LEU A 483 -5.33 5.85 1.03
CA LEU A 483 -3.86 5.90 1.01
C LEU A 483 -3.30 6.83 2.09
N THR A 484 -4.07 7.84 2.48
CA THR A 484 -3.69 8.84 3.48
C THR A 484 -4.82 8.97 4.49
N ASP A 485 -4.45 9.31 5.72
CA ASP A 485 -5.36 9.74 6.78
C ASP A 485 -5.82 11.18 6.59
N LYS A 486 -5.14 11.95 5.72
CA LYS A 486 -5.61 13.27 5.32
C LYS A 486 -6.95 13.10 4.60
N PRO A 487 -7.98 13.87 5.00
CA PRO A 487 -9.20 13.93 4.21
C PRO A 487 -8.82 14.32 2.77
N PRO A 488 -9.51 13.79 1.74
CA PRO A 488 -9.27 14.18 0.36
C PRO A 488 -9.25 15.71 0.27
N ALA A 489 -8.32 16.24 -0.53
CA ALA A 489 -7.90 17.63 -0.50
C ALA A 489 -8.99 18.70 -0.78
N VAL A 490 -10.26 18.32 -1.00
CA VAL A 490 -11.40 19.21 -0.79
C VAL A 490 -12.59 18.37 -0.34
N LEU A 491 -12.80 18.25 0.97
CA LEU A 491 -14.12 17.87 1.50
C LEU A 491 -14.99 19.13 1.39
N ARG A 492 -16.04 19.10 0.58
CA ARG A 492 -16.99 20.20 0.51
C ARG A 492 -18.19 19.83 1.38
N THR A 493 -18.15 20.31 2.62
CA THR A 493 -19.31 20.22 3.51
C THR A 493 -20.50 20.83 2.78
N THR A 494 -21.62 20.11 2.78
CA THR A 494 -22.87 20.64 2.25
C THR A 494 -23.52 21.48 3.35
N ASP A 495 -23.84 22.72 3.02
CA ASP A 495 -24.49 23.66 3.92
C ASP A 495 -26.01 23.38 4.02
N ALA A 496 -26.65 22.93 2.93
CA ALA A 496 -28.06 22.54 2.91
C ALA A 496 -28.41 21.70 1.68
N PHE A 497 -29.54 20.99 1.71
CA PHE A 497 -30.13 20.32 0.54
C PHE A 497 -31.52 20.88 0.19
N LEU A 498 -31.74 21.23 -1.09
CA LEU A 498 -33.07 21.49 -1.63
C LEU A 498 -33.53 20.27 -2.44
N PRO A 499 -34.57 19.54 -2.01
CA PRO A 499 -35.14 18.47 -2.81
C PRO A 499 -35.84 19.03 -4.05
N LEU A 500 -35.57 18.46 -5.23
CA LEU A 500 -36.26 18.80 -6.47
C LEU A 500 -37.57 18.00 -6.55
N PRO A 501 -38.77 18.60 -6.30
CA PRO A 501 -39.97 17.82 -6.00
C PRO A 501 -40.52 17.01 -7.18
N ASP A 502 -40.29 17.47 -8.41
CA ASP A 502 -40.63 16.77 -9.65
C ASP A 502 -39.70 15.57 -9.95
N LEU A 503 -38.57 15.49 -9.26
CA LEU A 503 -37.57 14.44 -9.42
C LEU A 503 -37.43 13.53 -8.17
N GLN A 504 -38.31 13.63 -7.17
CA GLN A 504 -38.23 12.70 -6.03
C GLN A 504 -38.69 11.30 -6.44
N ARG A 505 -37.85 10.28 -6.19
CA ARG A 505 -38.05 8.87 -6.55
C ARG A 505 -38.35 8.61 -8.03
N SER A 506 -37.93 9.52 -8.91
CA SER A 506 -38.10 9.38 -10.36
C SER A 506 -37.08 8.36 -10.90
N GLY A 507 -37.56 7.28 -11.53
CA GLY A 507 -36.66 6.23 -12.04
C GLY A 507 -35.81 5.54 -10.96
N GLY A 508 -36.29 5.49 -9.71
CA GLY A 508 -35.60 4.83 -8.59
C GLY A 508 -34.48 5.66 -7.95
N LYS A 509 -34.50 6.98 -8.12
CA LYS A 509 -33.59 7.90 -7.41
C LYS A 509 -34.29 9.21 -7.06
N SER A 510 -33.72 9.98 -6.14
CA SER A 510 -34.15 11.33 -5.78
C SER A 510 -33.05 12.35 -6.04
N TRP A 511 -33.39 13.56 -6.49
CA TRP A 511 -32.43 14.59 -6.86
C TRP A 511 -32.52 15.79 -5.92
N TYR A 512 -31.35 16.39 -5.73
CA TYR A 512 -31.18 17.50 -4.81
C TYR A 512 -30.25 18.54 -5.42
N TRP A 513 -30.53 19.80 -5.11
CA TRP A 513 -29.52 20.84 -5.12
C TRP A 513 -28.81 20.83 -3.77
N ALA A 514 -27.50 20.62 -3.79
CA ALA A 514 -26.66 20.67 -2.60
C ALA A 514 -25.83 21.96 -2.62
N TYR A 515 -25.96 22.75 -1.56
CA TYR A 515 -25.29 24.05 -1.41
C TYR A 515 -24.00 23.89 -0.63
N GLY A 516 -23.00 24.68 -0.96
CA GLY A 516 -21.70 24.62 -0.29
C GLY A 516 -20.82 25.79 -0.63
N THR A 517 -19.57 25.74 -0.15
CA THR A 517 -18.54 26.72 -0.50
C THR A 517 -17.55 26.17 -1.53
N GLY A 518 -17.26 26.99 -2.54
CA GLY A 518 -16.29 26.82 -3.61
C GLY A 518 -14.85 26.69 -3.09
N GLY A 519 -13.95 26.09 -3.88
CA GLY A 519 -12.50 26.08 -3.54
C GLY A 519 -11.87 27.49 -3.56
N ASP A 520 -12.55 28.44 -4.18
CA ASP A 520 -12.26 29.88 -4.25
C ASP A 520 -13.01 30.70 -3.19
N GLY A 521 -13.77 30.04 -2.30
CA GLY A 521 -14.60 30.69 -1.29
C GLY A 521 -15.95 31.20 -1.82
N ILE A 522 -16.31 30.93 -3.08
CA ILE A 522 -17.58 31.39 -3.67
C ILE A 522 -18.71 30.43 -3.29
N PRO A 523 -19.90 30.90 -2.88
CA PRO A 523 -21.04 30.01 -2.64
C PRO A 523 -21.47 29.34 -3.94
N VAL A 524 -21.65 28.02 -3.90
CA VAL A 524 -21.98 27.17 -5.05
C VAL A 524 -23.17 26.26 -4.78
N CYS A 525 -23.81 25.81 -5.86
CA CYS A 525 -24.81 24.77 -5.87
C CYS A 525 -24.44 23.69 -6.91
N ARG A 526 -24.53 22.42 -6.51
CA ARG A 526 -24.40 21.25 -7.40
C ARG A 526 -25.71 20.47 -7.46
N THR A 527 -25.91 19.75 -8.56
CA THR A 527 -26.99 18.76 -8.65
C THR A 527 -26.42 17.38 -8.35
N LEU A 528 -27.05 16.68 -7.41
CA LEU A 528 -26.76 15.28 -7.13
C LEU A 528 -28.03 14.45 -7.10
N SER A 529 -27.87 13.14 -7.25
CA SER A 529 -28.94 12.17 -7.07
C SER A 529 -28.54 11.08 -6.08
N ILE A 530 -29.54 10.48 -5.45
CA ILE A 530 -29.39 9.37 -4.50
C ILE A 530 -30.32 8.26 -4.96
N ALA A 531 -29.78 7.06 -5.18
CA ALA A 531 -30.55 5.89 -5.56
C ALA A 531 -31.39 5.33 -4.39
N ASP A 532 -32.57 4.80 -4.69
CA ASP A 532 -33.31 3.91 -3.81
C ASP A 532 -32.52 2.58 -3.64
N GLY A 533 -32.79 1.83 -2.57
CA GLY A 533 -32.15 0.54 -2.27
C GLY A 533 -31.06 0.59 -1.20
N ASP A 534 -30.56 -0.57 -0.79
CA ASP A 534 -29.78 -0.75 0.45
C ASP A 534 -28.49 0.09 0.54
N ASP A 535 -27.87 0.40 -0.60
CA ASP A 535 -26.59 1.12 -0.64
C ASP A 535 -26.75 2.66 -0.69
N HIS A 536 -27.95 3.17 -1.04
CA HIS A 536 -28.24 4.60 -1.24
C HIS A 536 -27.14 5.39 -1.96
N THR A 537 -26.62 4.82 -3.05
CA THR A 537 -25.45 5.39 -3.74
C THR A 537 -25.74 6.79 -4.26
N ASP A 538 -24.86 7.74 -3.93
CA ASP A 538 -24.95 9.12 -4.35
C ASP A 538 -24.14 9.39 -5.62
N VAL A 539 -24.66 10.23 -6.53
CA VAL A 539 -24.01 10.56 -7.81
C VAL A 539 -24.04 12.07 -8.03
N ARG A 540 -22.91 12.66 -8.42
CA ARG A 540 -22.86 14.04 -8.90
C ARG A 540 -23.37 14.12 -10.34
N GLU A 541 -24.60 14.61 -10.51
CA GLU A 541 -25.26 14.75 -11.81
C GLU A 541 -24.77 15.99 -12.58
N ARG A 542 -24.45 17.07 -11.85
CA ARG A 542 -23.89 18.31 -12.43
C ARG A 542 -22.79 18.89 -11.54
N PRO A 543 -21.79 19.58 -12.13
CA PRO A 543 -20.73 20.22 -11.36
C PRO A 543 -21.25 21.43 -10.57
N ASP A 544 -20.38 21.97 -9.72
CA ASP A 544 -20.65 23.21 -8.99
C ASP A 544 -20.92 24.37 -9.94
N ARG A 545 -21.97 25.13 -9.61
CA ARG A 545 -22.34 26.38 -10.27
C ARG A 545 -22.41 27.47 -9.21
N PRO A 546 -21.75 28.64 -9.40
CA PRO A 546 -21.87 29.76 -8.48
C PRO A 546 -23.33 30.11 -8.23
N LEU A 547 -23.72 30.43 -6.98
CA LEU A 547 -25.11 30.81 -6.68
C LEU A 547 -25.56 32.05 -7.45
N THR A 548 -24.62 32.94 -7.79
CA THR A 548 -24.85 34.11 -8.65
C THR A 548 -25.37 33.76 -10.04
N THR A 549 -25.33 32.49 -10.45
CA THR A 549 -25.96 32.05 -11.70
C THR A 549 -27.49 32.05 -11.66
N TRP A 550 -28.11 32.03 -10.47
CA TRP A 550 -29.56 32.16 -10.32
C TRP A 550 -29.94 33.47 -9.61
N PRO A 551 -30.81 34.30 -10.21
CA PRO A 551 -31.25 35.56 -9.60
C PRO A 551 -31.90 35.39 -8.21
N CYS A 552 -32.45 34.22 -7.90
CA CYS A 552 -33.06 33.98 -6.59
C CYS A 552 -32.07 33.94 -5.41
N TYR A 553 -30.78 33.72 -5.68
CA TYR A 553 -29.71 33.74 -4.68
C TYR A 553 -28.88 35.02 -4.73
N ASP A 554 -29.40 36.09 -5.32
CA ASP A 554 -28.69 37.37 -5.33
C ASP A 554 -28.38 37.86 -3.90
N GLY A 555 -27.13 38.26 -3.68
CA GLY A 555 -26.56 38.66 -2.38
C GLY A 555 -26.28 37.53 -1.38
N VAL A 556 -26.65 36.29 -1.67
CA VAL A 556 -26.49 35.15 -0.74
C VAL A 556 -25.04 34.71 -0.66
N THR A 557 -24.44 34.77 0.54
CA THR A 557 -23.08 34.28 0.79
C THR A 557 -23.04 32.88 1.39
N LYS A 558 -24.15 32.42 1.99
CA LYS A 558 -24.34 31.04 2.48
C LYS A 558 -25.83 30.71 2.51
N VAL A 559 -26.22 29.51 2.09
CA VAL A 559 -27.56 28.96 2.37
C VAL A 559 -27.46 28.21 3.68
N ASP A 560 -28.20 28.66 4.70
CA ASP A 560 -28.07 28.12 6.05
C ASP A 560 -29.07 27.00 6.33
N ALA A 561 -30.32 27.15 5.88
CA ALA A 561 -31.34 26.12 6.03
C ALA A 561 -32.45 26.31 4.99
N ILE A 562 -33.13 25.23 4.63
CA ILE A 562 -34.25 25.25 3.68
C ILE A 562 -35.45 24.54 4.31
N LEU A 563 -36.61 25.19 4.26
CA LEU A 563 -37.87 24.61 4.70
C LEU A 563 -38.89 24.61 3.55
N PRO A 564 -39.34 23.42 3.08
CA PRO A 564 -40.43 23.33 2.11
C PRO A 564 -41.72 23.94 2.67
N VAL A 565 -42.45 24.69 1.85
CA VAL A 565 -43.81 25.16 2.18
C VAL A 565 -44.79 23.99 1.95
N PRO A 566 -45.33 23.34 2.99
CA PRO A 566 -45.93 22.00 2.87
C PRO A 566 -47.12 21.90 1.92
N ASP A 567 -47.95 22.95 1.88
CA ASP A 567 -49.13 23.04 1.04
C ASP A 567 -48.89 23.73 -0.31
N GLU A 568 -47.66 24.17 -0.59
CA GLU A 568 -47.27 24.84 -1.83
C GLU A 568 -46.15 24.09 -2.59
N GLN A 569 -46.15 22.75 -2.50
CA GLN A 569 -45.29 21.87 -3.31
C GLN A 569 -46.00 21.49 -4.62
N ARG A 570 -45.31 21.71 -5.76
CA ARG A 570 -45.79 21.45 -7.14
C ARG A 570 -47.14 22.09 -7.49
N VAL A 571 -47.49 23.20 -6.84
CA VAL A 571 -48.68 24.00 -7.16
C VAL A 571 -48.38 24.85 -8.39
N ASP A 572 -49.22 24.74 -9.42
CA ASP A 572 -49.02 25.39 -10.73
C ASP A 572 -47.64 25.09 -11.35
N GLY A 573 -47.15 23.86 -11.15
CA GLY A 573 -45.86 23.40 -11.67
C GLY A 573 -44.65 24.01 -10.98
N ARG A 574 -44.80 24.54 -9.76
CA ARG A 574 -43.70 25.09 -8.96
C ARG A 574 -43.82 24.69 -7.51
N SER A 575 -42.69 24.62 -6.84
CA SER A 575 -42.61 24.29 -5.41
C SER A 575 -41.95 25.44 -4.66
N ARG A 576 -42.51 25.80 -3.51
CA ARG A 576 -42.02 26.93 -2.70
C ARG A 576 -41.23 26.48 -1.48
N PHE A 577 -40.25 27.30 -1.13
CA PHE A 577 -39.35 27.07 -0.02
C PHE A 577 -39.08 28.38 0.71
N TRP A 578 -39.09 28.33 2.04
CA TRP A 578 -38.43 29.34 2.84
C TRP A 578 -36.94 29.05 2.83
N LEU A 579 -36.19 29.96 2.24
CA LEU A 579 -34.73 29.92 2.19
C LEU A 579 -34.22 30.77 3.35
N PHE A 580 -33.54 30.16 4.32
CA PHE A 580 -32.78 30.85 5.37
C PHE A 580 -31.33 30.93 4.91
N HIS A 581 -30.77 32.14 4.92
CA HIS A 581 -29.49 32.41 4.27
C HIS A 581 -28.79 33.62 4.85
N THR A 582 -27.48 33.67 4.67
CA THR A 582 -26.64 34.76 5.15
C THR A 582 -26.38 35.77 4.03
N VAL A 583 -26.63 37.05 4.35
CA VAL A 583 -26.32 38.22 3.52
C VAL A 583 -25.60 39.23 4.41
N GLU A 584 -24.45 39.73 3.95
CA GLU A 584 -23.65 40.72 4.69
C GLU A 584 -23.35 40.31 6.15
N GLY A 585 -23.15 39.00 6.39
CA GLY A 585 -22.84 38.44 7.70
C GLY A 585 -24.01 38.37 8.67
N ARG A 586 -25.25 38.54 8.22
CA ARG A 586 -26.47 38.33 9.01
C ARG A 586 -27.41 37.36 8.32
N GLN A 587 -28.06 36.51 9.11
CA GLN A 587 -29.08 35.61 8.57
C GLN A 587 -30.39 36.37 8.32
N ALA A 588 -30.96 36.17 7.14
CA ALA A 588 -32.30 36.56 6.76
C ALA A 588 -33.02 35.33 6.21
N TYR A 589 -34.31 35.49 5.90
CA TYR A 589 -35.02 34.50 5.10
C TYR A 589 -35.81 35.17 3.97
N ARG A 590 -35.96 34.46 2.86
CA ARG A 590 -36.80 34.84 1.72
C ARG A 590 -37.67 33.68 1.28
N LEU A 591 -38.74 33.97 0.55
CA LEU A 591 -39.56 32.93 -0.08
C LEU A 591 -39.13 32.80 -1.53
N ILE A 592 -38.69 31.60 -1.92
CA ILE A 592 -38.35 31.27 -3.30
C ILE A 592 -39.30 30.21 -3.85
N SER A 593 -39.38 30.12 -5.18
CA SER A 593 -40.01 28.99 -5.85
C SER A 593 -39.15 28.43 -6.96
N VAL A 594 -39.13 27.10 -7.05
CA VAL A 594 -38.43 26.31 -8.07
C VAL A 594 -39.47 25.68 -9.00
N ALA A 595 -39.28 25.81 -10.31
CA ALA A 595 -40.17 25.24 -11.30
C ALA A 595 -39.91 23.74 -11.50
N ASP A 596 -40.96 22.97 -11.78
CA ASP A 596 -40.83 21.61 -12.32
C ASP A 596 -39.99 21.69 -13.61
N GLY A 597 -39.02 20.80 -13.77
CA GLY A 597 -38.06 20.85 -14.87
C GLY A 597 -36.97 21.91 -14.73
N ALA A 598 -36.72 22.47 -13.53
CA ALA A 598 -35.60 23.39 -13.28
C ALA A 598 -34.24 22.83 -13.72
N GLU A 599 -34.08 21.50 -13.71
CA GLU A 599 -32.88 20.82 -14.17
C GLU A 599 -32.93 20.38 -15.65
N SER A 600 -33.98 20.73 -16.38
CA SER A 600 -34.18 20.42 -17.80
C SER A 600 -33.64 21.49 -18.76
N GLY A 601 -32.86 22.46 -18.26
CA GLY A 601 -32.25 23.52 -19.07
C GLY A 601 -33.08 24.79 -19.24
N LEU A 602 -34.04 25.04 -18.33
CA LEU A 602 -34.75 26.32 -18.27
C LEU A 602 -33.77 27.47 -17.98
N PRO A 603 -34.03 28.68 -18.50
CA PRO A 603 -33.29 29.88 -18.09
C PRO A 603 -33.34 30.07 -16.56
N PRO A 604 -32.26 30.52 -15.90
CA PRO A 604 -32.19 30.60 -14.44
C PRO A 604 -33.35 31.36 -13.78
N GLU A 605 -33.81 32.45 -14.41
CA GLU A 605 -34.95 33.26 -13.97
C GLU A 605 -36.31 32.56 -14.05
N GLN A 606 -36.42 31.54 -14.92
CA GLN A 606 -37.61 30.69 -15.03
C GLN A 606 -37.52 29.49 -14.08
N ALA A 607 -36.32 28.91 -13.96
CA ALA A 607 -36.03 27.76 -13.11
C ALA A 607 -36.27 28.06 -11.62
N ALA A 608 -35.82 29.22 -11.13
CA ALA A 608 -36.05 29.64 -9.75
C ALA A 608 -36.22 31.16 -9.61
N ARG A 609 -37.13 31.61 -8.74
CA ARG A 609 -37.37 33.05 -8.52
C ARG A 609 -37.66 33.39 -7.06
N ILE A 610 -37.47 34.66 -6.71
CA ILE A 610 -37.89 35.24 -5.44
C ILE A 610 -39.39 35.54 -5.50
N ASP A 611 -40.18 34.87 -4.66
CA ASP A 611 -41.61 35.15 -4.50
C ASP A 611 -41.87 36.19 -3.39
N ARG A 612 -41.00 36.26 -2.37
CA ARG A 612 -40.98 37.33 -1.36
C ARG A 612 -39.54 37.68 -0.99
N PRO A 613 -39.18 38.98 -0.88
CA PRO A 613 -37.81 39.40 -0.58
C PRO A 613 -37.39 39.08 0.87
N ASP A 614 -36.14 39.40 1.20
CA ASP A 614 -35.56 39.18 2.52
C ASP A 614 -36.35 39.82 3.65
N ARG A 615 -36.51 39.05 4.73
CA ARG A 615 -37.11 39.47 5.99
C ARG A 615 -36.25 38.97 7.16
N SER A 616 -36.33 39.69 8.26
CA SER A 616 -35.72 39.27 9.53
C SER A 616 -36.42 38.02 10.08
N LEU A 617 -35.66 37.12 10.71
CA LEU A 617 -36.18 35.94 11.42
C LEU A 617 -37.31 36.28 12.40
N SER A 618 -37.29 37.47 12.99
CA SER A 618 -38.34 37.98 13.90
C SER A 618 -39.74 38.08 13.27
N ALA A 619 -39.86 37.96 11.96
CA ALA A 619 -41.15 37.85 11.27
C ALA A 619 -41.86 36.51 11.51
N TRP A 620 -41.14 35.49 11.98
CA TRP A 620 -41.70 34.23 12.48
C TRP A 620 -41.91 34.34 13.98
N VAL A 621 -43.12 34.06 14.44
CA VAL A 621 -43.43 34.07 15.88
C VAL A 621 -42.58 33.03 16.62
N SER A 622 -42.37 31.89 15.98
CA SER A 622 -41.64 30.75 16.51
C SER A 622 -40.12 30.90 16.54
N LEU A 623 -39.58 31.83 15.75
CA LEU A 623 -38.14 32.15 15.69
C LEU A 623 -37.77 33.41 16.48
N ASN A 624 -38.68 33.92 17.31
CA ASN A 624 -38.34 35.04 18.18
C ASN A 624 -37.18 34.67 19.13
N GLY A 625 -36.18 35.54 19.23
CA GLY A 625 -34.96 35.33 20.00
C GLY A 625 -33.95 34.35 19.42
N VAL A 626 -34.18 33.83 18.21
CA VAL A 626 -33.22 32.96 17.50
C VAL A 626 -32.13 33.81 16.86
N GLU A 627 -30.85 33.48 17.10
CA GLU A 627 -29.72 34.16 16.47
C GLU A 627 -29.51 33.69 15.04
N GLN A 628 -29.58 32.37 14.83
CA GLN A 628 -29.38 31.71 13.55
C GLN A 628 -30.15 30.39 13.53
N VAL A 629 -30.94 30.16 12.50
CA VAL A 629 -31.49 28.83 12.18
C VAL A 629 -30.40 28.01 11.51
N ASP A 630 -30.13 26.82 12.05
CA ASP A 630 -29.09 25.93 11.56
C ASP A 630 -29.68 24.78 10.72
N ALA A 631 -30.77 24.14 11.16
CA ALA A 631 -31.38 23.04 10.40
C ALA A 631 -32.86 22.83 10.76
N PHE A 632 -33.60 22.19 9.86
CA PHE A 632 -34.96 21.72 10.10
C PHE A 632 -35.05 20.20 9.98
N LEU A 633 -35.79 19.58 10.89
CA LEU A 633 -36.12 18.16 10.84
C LEU A 633 -37.65 17.99 10.90
N PRO A 634 -38.31 17.49 9.84
CA PRO A 634 -39.75 17.24 9.87
C PRO A 634 -40.10 16.18 10.91
N VAL A 635 -41.18 16.41 11.65
CA VAL A 635 -41.81 15.37 12.47
C VAL A 635 -42.60 14.45 11.54
N PRO A 636 -42.18 13.18 11.31
CA PRO A 636 -42.63 12.41 10.16
C PRO A 636 -44.14 12.17 10.07
N ASP A 637 -44.78 11.84 11.20
CA ASP A 637 -46.22 11.56 11.31
C ASP A 637 -47.08 12.80 11.53
N LEU A 638 -46.47 13.98 11.71
CA LEU A 638 -47.16 15.25 11.90
C LEU A 638 -46.94 16.24 10.74
N GLN A 639 -46.66 15.74 9.53
CA GLN A 639 -46.67 16.56 8.32
C GLN A 639 -48.11 16.72 7.80
N ARG A 640 -48.59 17.97 7.69
CA ARG A 640 -49.96 18.33 7.30
C ARG A 640 -51.06 17.65 8.14
N ALA A 641 -50.75 17.28 9.37
CA ALA A 641 -51.70 16.75 10.34
C ALA A 641 -52.61 17.88 10.84
N ASP A 642 -53.92 17.73 10.68
CA ASP A 642 -54.93 18.75 11.03
C ASP A 642 -54.65 20.14 10.42
N GLY A 643 -54.11 20.16 9.20
CA GLY A 643 -53.78 21.40 8.49
C GLY A 643 -52.54 22.12 9.04
N LYS A 644 -51.65 21.42 9.74
CA LYS A 644 -50.37 21.93 10.21
C LYS A 644 -49.25 20.93 9.96
N SER A 645 -48.03 21.44 9.77
CA SER A 645 -46.81 20.62 9.73
C SER A 645 -45.89 20.98 10.87
N TYR A 646 -45.31 19.98 11.53
CA TYR A 646 -44.45 20.17 12.70
C TYR A 646 -42.99 19.92 12.36
N TYR A 647 -42.11 20.71 12.96
CA TYR A 647 -40.67 20.64 12.74
C TYR A 647 -39.91 20.81 14.05
N TRP A 648 -38.86 20.01 14.23
CA TRP A 648 -37.79 20.39 15.14
C TRP A 648 -36.88 21.36 14.41
N VAL A 649 -36.75 22.56 14.96
CA VAL A 649 -35.85 23.60 14.45
C VAL A 649 -34.62 23.60 15.33
N PHE A 650 -33.47 23.33 14.73
CA PHE A 650 -32.16 23.44 15.35
C PHE A 650 -31.64 24.85 15.08
N HIS A 651 -31.24 25.54 16.13
CA HIS A 651 -30.88 26.95 16.04
C HIS A 651 -29.87 27.35 17.11
N THR A 652 -29.18 28.45 16.85
CA THR A 652 -28.15 29.00 17.72
C THR A 652 -28.76 29.97 18.72
N LEU A 653 -28.42 29.75 20.00
CA LEU A 653 -28.77 30.62 21.12
C LEU A 653 -27.56 30.74 22.05
N MET A 654 -27.06 31.96 22.27
CA MET A 654 -25.88 32.21 23.11
C MET A 654 -24.65 31.39 22.69
N GLY A 655 -24.45 31.18 21.39
CA GLY A 655 -23.32 30.45 20.83
C GLY A 655 -23.38 28.93 20.93
N ALA A 656 -24.44 28.34 21.50
CA ALA A 656 -24.70 26.90 21.50
C ALA A 656 -25.88 26.57 20.59
N GLN A 657 -25.86 25.38 19.98
CA GLN A 657 -27.03 24.88 19.27
C GLN A 657 -28.02 24.31 20.28
N VAL A 658 -29.29 24.65 20.10
CA VAL A 658 -30.44 24.11 20.82
C VAL A 658 -31.51 23.74 19.79
N TYR A 659 -32.55 23.04 20.21
CA TYR A 659 -33.69 22.78 19.33
C TYR A 659 -35.02 23.09 20.03
N ARG A 660 -36.01 23.50 19.23
CA ARG A 660 -37.40 23.68 19.68
C ARG A 660 -38.37 23.01 18.71
N LEU A 661 -39.59 22.73 19.18
CA LEU A 661 -40.66 22.20 18.31
C LEU A 661 -41.56 23.35 17.88
N ILE A 662 -41.75 23.48 16.57
CA ILE A 662 -42.66 24.48 15.98
C ILE A 662 -43.74 23.77 15.16
N SER A 663 -44.84 24.48 14.92
CA SER A 663 -45.81 24.12 13.88
C SER A 663 -45.97 25.26 12.89
N VAL A 664 -46.30 24.92 11.64
CA VAL A 664 -46.64 25.85 10.57
C VAL A 664 -47.97 25.42 9.97
N ALA A 665 -48.97 26.30 10.00
CA ALA A 665 -50.29 26.03 9.45
C ALA A 665 -50.30 26.12 7.91
N ASP A 666 -51.10 25.27 7.27
CA ASP A 666 -51.43 25.38 5.85
C ASP A 666 -52.22 26.69 5.60
N GLY A 667 -52.19 27.18 4.36
CA GLY A 667 -52.93 28.35 3.90
C GLY A 667 -52.11 29.63 3.83
N ARG A 668 -52.65 30.67 3.18
CA ARG A 668 -51.90 31.86 2.72
C ARG A 668 -51.02 32.54 3.77
N GLY A 669 -51.45 32.51 5.03
CA GLY A 669 -50.75 33.17 6.15
C GLY A 669 -49.57 32.38 6.70
N HIS A 670 -49.55 31.06 6.52
CA HIS A 670 -48.57 30.13 7.11
C HIS A 670 -48.23 30.46 8.56
N GLN A 671 -49.26 30.59 9.40
CA GLN A 671 -49.08 30.97 10.81
C GLN A 671 -48.21 29.94 11.51
N ASP A 672 -47.14 30.41 12.14
CA ASP A 672 -46.20 29.59 12.86
C ASP A 672 -46.34 29.76 14.38
N ALA A 673 -46.07 28.68 15.13
CA ALA A 673 -46.20 28.67 16.59
C ALA A 673 -45.10 27.84 17.26
N ILE A 674 -44.74 28.23 18.49
CA ILE A 674 -43.87 27.41 19.36
C ILE A 674 -44.77 26.38 20.07
N GLU A 675 -44.56 25.11 19.74
CA GLU A 675 -45.26 23.99 20.37
C GLU A 675 -44.48 23.47 21.59
N ARG A 676 -43.16 23.65 21.59
CA ARG A 676 -42.27 23.32 22.71
C ARG A 676 -41.03 24.19 22.67
N GLY A 677 -40.66 24.80 23.80
CA GLY A 677 -39.49 25.67 23.92
C GLY A 677 -38.13 24.95 23.80
N ASP A 678 -37.07 25.73 23.92
CA ASP A 678 -35.68 25.30 23.68
C ASP A 678 -35.21 24.17 24.59
N ARG A 679 -34.42 23.29 23.99
CA ARG A 679 -33.85 22.09 24.61
C ARG A 679 -32.45 21.84 24.07
N GLY A 680 -31.56 21.32 24.91
CA GLY A 680 -30.21 20.92 24.51
C GLY A 680 -30.23 19.65 23.65
N LEU A 681 -29.24 19.51 22.76
CA LEU A 681 -29.10 18.33 21.89
C LEU A 681 -28.91 17.02 22.66
N ASP A 682 -28.44 17.09 23.92
CA ASP A 682 -28.24 15.95 24.82
C ASP A 682 -29.53 15.14 25.06
N LEU A 683 -30.70 15.73 24.80
CA LEU A 683 -31.99 15.04 24.88
C LEU A 683 -32.31 14.15 23.67
N TRP A 684 -31.53 14.25 22.58
CA TRP A 684 -31.61 13.34 21.44
C TRP A 684 -30.59 12.21 21.63
N ARG A 685 -31.06 10.96 21.72
CA ARG A 685 -30.17 9.80 21.87
C ARG A 685 -29.33 9.58 20.62
N SER A 686 -29.91 9.85 19.47
CA SER A 686 -29.29 9.70 18.15
C SER A 686 -28.25 10.77 17.84
N LEU A 687 -28.30 11.92 18.53
CA LEU A 687 -27.33 13.02 18.39
C LEU A 687 -26.28 13.04 19.51
N ALA A 688 -26.17 11.96 20.29
CA ALA A 688 -25.17 11.87 21.36
C ALA A 688 -23.76 12.11 20.81
N GLY A 689 -23.04 13.04 21.45
CA GLY A 689 -21.68 13.44 21.05
C GLY A 689 -21.60 14.46 19.91
N ILE A 690 -22.73 14.91 19.35
CA ILE A 690 -22.78 15.98 18.34
C ILE A 690 -23.02 17.31 19.06
N GLU A 691 -22.10 18.27 18.89
CA GLU A 691 -22.23 19.63 19.42
C GLU A 691 -23.12 20.51 18.55
N ARG A 692 -23.10 20.26 17.23
CA ARG A 692 -23.87 20.99 16.23
C ARG A 692 -24.22 20.07 15.06
N VAL A 693 -25.51 20.00 14.72
CA VAL A 693 -25.98 19.43 13.47
C VAL A 693 -25.98 20.53 12.41
N ASP A 694 -25.39 20.23 11.26
CA ASP A 694 -25.34 21.16 10.12
C ASP A 694 -26.56 21.00 9.21
N GLU A 695 -27.02 19.76 8.98
CA GLU A 695 -28.17 19.51 8.10
C GLU A 695 -28.79 18.12 8.33
N PHE A 696 -30.09 17.99 8.03
CA PHE A 696 -30.77 16.70 7.94
C PHE A 696 -31.26 16.42 6.53
N LEU A 697 -30.98 15.21 6.02
CA LEU A 697 -31.50 14.76 4.74
C LEU A 697 -32.31 13.48 4.90
N ALA A 698 -33.55 13.49 4.43
CA ALA A 698 -34.41 12.31 4.40
C ALA A 698 -33.82 11.24 3.47
N VAL A 699 -33.75 9.99 3.95
CA VAL A 699 -33.41 8.83 3.12
C VAL A 699 -34.60 8.54 2.17
N PRO A 700 -34.44 8.62 0.83
CA PRO A 700 -35.55 8.73 -0.14
C PRO A 700 -36.66 7.67 -0.03
N ASP A 701 -36.30 6.42 0.20
CA ASP A 701 -37.19 5.26 0.23
C ASP A 701 -37.45 4.73 1.65
N MET A 702 -36.93 5.42 2.67
CA MET A 702 -37.01 5.01 4.07
C MET A 702 -37.79 6.01 4.93
N GLN A 703 -38.83 6.62 4.36
CA GLN A 703 -39.76 7.50 5.07
C GLN A 703 -41.03 6.75 5.47
N ARG A 704 -41.32 6.71 6.78
CA ARG A 704 -42.48 6.06 7.41
C ARG A 704 -42.67 4.58 7.06
N ILE A 705 -41.60 3.88 6.71
CA ILE A 705 -41.62 2.44 6.46
C ILE A 705 -41.81 1.73 7.80
N ASN A 706 -42.96 1.07 7.98
CA ASN A 706 -43.38 0.49 9.27
C ASN A 706 -43.37 1.51 10.44
N GLY A 707 -43.70 2.77 10.15
CA GLY A 707 -43.67 3.86 11.13
C GLY A 707 -42.26 4.28 11.55
N LEU A 708 -41.26 4.03 10.70
CA LEU A 708 -39.88 4.49 10.89
C LEU A 708 -39.47 5.39 9.73
N SER A 709 -38.85 6.53 10.05
CA SER A 709 -38.23 7.41 9.07
C SER A 709 -36.73 7.54 9.33
N LEU A 710 -35.92 7.34 8.30
CA LEU A 710 -34.46 7.48 8.40
C LEU A 710 -34.01 8.83 7.85
N PHE A 711 -33.01 9.41 8.52
CA PHE A 711 -32.37 10.65 8.11
C PHE A 711 -30.85 10.51 8.21
N TRP A 712 -30.14 11.07 7.24
CA TRP A 712 -28.74 11.42 7.42
C TRP A 712 -28.67 12.70 8.26
N ALA A 713 -27.94 12.65 9.38
CA ALA A 713 -27.62 13.81 10.20
C ALA A 713 -26.16 14.19 9.93
N PHE A 714 -25.96 15.33 9.25
CA PHE A 714 -24.64 15.85 8.88
C PHE A 714 -24.08 16.70 10.01
N HIS A 715 -22.80 16.50 10.33
CA HIS A 715 -22.08 17.30 11.33
C HIS A 715 -20.58 17.33 11.02
N GLN A 716 -19.98 18.51 11.00
CA GLN A 716 -18.57 18.72 10.71
C GLN A 716 -18.15 18.04 9.38
N ASP A 717 -17.21 17.10 9.44
CA ASP A 717 -16.72 16.31 8.31
C ASP A 717 -17.34 14.90 8.24
N LYS A 718 -18.46 14.68 8.94
CA LYS A 718 -19.11 13.38 9.13
C LYS A 718 -20.61 13.43 8.88
N TYR A 719 -21.19 12.24 8.80
CA TYR A 719 -22.62 12.03 8.94
C TYR A 719 -22.87 10.75 9.73
N ARG A 720 -24.07 10.64 10.30
CA ARG A 720 -24.61 9.37 10.82
C ARG A 720 -26.02 9.16 10.30
N ILE A 721 -26.52 7.93 10.37
CA ILE A 721 -27.92 7.65 10.02
C ILE A 721 -28.70 7.47 11.32
N ILE A 722 -29.76 8.27 11.46
CA ILE A 722 -30.68 8.24 12.58
C ILE A 722 -32.03 7.72 12.09
N VAL A 723 -32.77 7.08 13.00
CA VAL A 723 -34.15 6.68 12.77
C VAL A 723 -35.06 7.34 13.79
N ILE A 724 -36.22 7.79 13.33
CA ILE A 724 -37.29 8.38 14.15
C ILE A 724 -38.55 7.53 13.98
N ARG A 725 -39.14 7.13 15.10
CA ARG A 725 -40.38 6.35 15.13
C ARG A 725 -41.61 7.25 15.20
N ASP A 726 -42.62 6.96 14.40
CA ASP A 726 -43.95 7.57 14.48
C ASP A 726 -44.56 7.36 15.89
N GLY A 727 -45.41 8.30 16.31
CA GLY A 727 -46.18 8.19 17.55
C GLY A 727 -45.64 9.02 18.71
N ARG A 728 -46.29 8.86 19.87
CA ARG A 728 -46.08 9.76 21.00
C ARG A 728 -44.64 9.68 21.52
N GLY A 729 -43.91 10.79 21.42
CA GLY A 729 -42.56 10.93 21.94
C GLY A 729 -41.47 10.85 20.88
N HIS A 730 -41.77 10.35 19.67
CA HIS A 730 -40.86 10.25 18.53
C HIS A 730 -39.49 9.69 18.91
N GLU A 731 -39.47 8.44 19.40
CA GLU A 731 -38.22 7.81 19.82
C GLU A 731 -37.19 7.81 18.69
N ASP A 732 -35.97 8.24 19.02
CA ASP A 732 -34.86 8.38 18.10
C ASP A 732 -33.71 7.41 18.45
N GLN A 733 -33.07 6.83 17.42
CA GLN A 733 -31.95 5.91 17.57
C GLN A 733 -30.92 6.08 16.45
N ILE A 734 -29.67 5.67 16.72
CA ILE A 734 -28.62 5.56 15.71
C ILE A 734 -28.78 4.22 15.00
N THR A 735 -28.87 4.22 13.68
CA THR A 735 -28.84 2.99 12.86
C THR A 735 -27.46 2.75 12.25
N VAL A 736 -26.75 3.82 11.93
CA VAL A 736 -25.37 3.79 11.44
C VAL A 736 -24.57 4.85 12.17
N GLU A 737 -23.51 4.42 12.86
CA GLU A 737 -22.54 5.28 13.55
C GLU A 737 -21.84 6.25 12.58
N ASP A 738 -21.11 7.23 13.14
CA ASP A 738 -20.41 8.25 12.36
C ASP A 738 -19.55 7.66 11.24
N ARG A 739 -19.85 8.10 10.02
CA ARG A 739 -19.06 7.85 8.82
C ARG A 739 -18.49 9.16 8.31
N PRO A 740 -17.25 9.16 7.78
CA PRO A 740 -16.70 10.34 7.17
C PRO A 740 -17.51 10.73 5.93
N LEU A 741 -17.68 12.02 5.69
CA LEU A 741 -18.34 12.54 4.48
C LEU A 741 -17.62 12.13 3.20
N THR A 742 -16.37 11.66 3.29
CA THR A 742 -15.62 11.10 2.17
C THR A 742 -16.26 9.87 1.52
N VAL A 743 -17.25 9.27 2.18
CA VAL A 743 -18.05 8.17 1.63
C VAL A 743 -19.05 8.69 0.59
N TRP A 744 -19.50 9.94 0.69
CA TRP A 744 -20.39 10.57 -0.29
C TRP A 744 -19.58 11.02 -1.51
N THR A 745 -19.64 10.25 -2.58
CA THR A 745 -18.85 10.52 -3.79
C THR A 745 -19.26 11.82 -4.47
N SER A 746 -20.52 12.22 -4.34
CA SER A 746 -21.08 13.46 -4.86
C SER A 746 -20.67 14.70 -4.06
N LEU A 747 -20.21 14.51 -2.81
CA LEU A 747 -19.71 15.58 -1.94
C LEU A 747 -18.18 15.70 -1.95
N THR A 748 -17.48 14.67 -2.45
CA THR A 748 -16.02 14.69 -2.64
C THR A 748 -15.62 15.07 -4.05
N GLY A 749 -14.68 16.01 -4.18
CA GLY A 749 -13.97 16.33 -5.44
C GLY A 749 -14.83 16.94 -6.53
#